data_AF-A0A5F8GR61-F1
#
_entry.id   AF-A0A5F8GR61-F1
#
_cell.length_a   1.000
_cell.length_b   1.000
_cell.length_c   1.000
_cell.angle_alpha   90.00
_cell.angle_beta   90.00
_cell.angle_gamma   90.00
#
_symmetry.space_group_name_H-M   'P 1'
#
loop_
_entity.id
_entity.type
_entity.pdbx_description
1 polymer ?
#
loop_
_entity_poly.entity_id
_entity_poly.type
_entity_poly.pdbx_seq_one_letter_code
_entity_poly.pdbx_strand_id
1 'polypeptide(L)'
;PGQPTGFERDWCPGRGAKTVYATLRKTFTVFYYESDADTATALSHSWMENPYIKIFGTRIAAEHLSRKRQGSETTGKVNVKTLRLGPLTKAGFYLAFQDQGACMALLSLHLFYKKCSKLTVNLTHFPETVPHELVVPVAGSCVADAVPASGPGPSLYCREDGQWADQPVTGCTCAAGHEAVEDNTKCRACMQGTFKPLAGEGSCQLCPANSQSNSFGSTICQCRIGYFRAPTDPLGAPCTTPPSAPRSVVAHLNGSSLRLEWSAPLESGGRGDLTYALRCRECHPRGSCVSCGKDMTFDPGPENLAEPWVGVQGLRPDLTYAFEVMAINGVSSVALGPVPVEAVNVTTDREVPPPVSDIQVTGASPSSLSLTWPIPYSSNGAVLDYEVKYHEKGVEGPSGVRFLKTSENQAELQGLKRGTSYLVQVRARSEAGYGPFGREHDSQTKLDENETWREQLALISGTAAVGVILILVVIVIAVLCLRKQSSGRDAEYSDKHGQYLIGHGTKVYIDPFTYEDPNEAVREFAKEIDVSYVKIEEVIGAGEFGEVCRGRLKTPGKKESYVAIKTLKGGYTERQRREFLSEASIMGQFEHPNIIRLEGVVTNSVPVMILTEFMENGALDSFLRLNDGQFTAIQLVGMLRGIASGMRYLAEMSYVHRDLAARNILVNSNLVCKVSDFGLSRFLEENSSDPTYTSSLGGKIPIRWTAPEAIAFRKFTSASDAWSYGIVMWEVMSFGERPYWDMSNQDVINAIEQDYRLPPPSDCPTSLHQLMLDCWQKDRNARPRFPQVVSALDKLIRNPASLKIVARENGGDLLRIGVTLAGHQKKILSSIQHMRSQAKPATPGGAGGPAPQY
;
A
#
# COMPACT_ATOMS: atom_id res chain seq x y z
N PRO A 1 72.93 -19.75 -19.89
CA PRO A 1 74.11 -19.01 -19.37
C PRO A 1 73.75 -18.29 -18.05
N GLY A 2 74.15 -18.71 -16.85
CA GLY A 2 75.20 -19.62 -16.41
C GLY A 2 74.85 -20.18 -15.01
N GLN A 3 75.62 -21.18 -14.57
CA GLN A 3 75.43 -21.90 -13.31
C GLN A 3 75.45 -20.97 -12.07
N PRO A 4 74.67 -21.25 -11.01
CA PRO A 4 74.97 -20.71 -9.70
C PRO A 4 76.04 -21.57 -9.04
N THR A 5 77.18 -20.93 -8.77
CA THR A 5 78.29 -21.46 -7.97
C THR A 5 77.85 -21.73 -6.54
N GLY A 6 78.08 -22.95 -6.05
CA GLY A 6 77.69 -23.40 -4.73
C GLY A 6 78.36 -22.63 -3.59
N PHE A 7 77.54 -22.18 -2.64
CA PHE A 7 77.96 -21.83 -1.28
C PHE A 7 77.57 -22.98 -0.36
N GLU A 8 78.40 -24.02 -0.30
CA GLU A 8 78.35 -25.01 0.77
C GLU A 8 79.42 -24.61 1.80
N ARG A 9 79.02 -23.85 2.82
CA ARG A 9 79.80 -23.78 4.07
C ARG A 9 79.10 -24.68 5.07
N ASP A 10 79.70 -25.83 5.33
CA ASP A 10 79.27 -26.73 6.39
C ASP A 10 79.53 -26.11 7.78
N TRP A 11 78.46 -25.87 8.55
CA TRP A 11 78.50 -25.33 9.92
C TRP A 11 78.24 -26.42 10.98
N CYS A 12 78.80 -27.63 10.82
CA CYS A 12 78.57 -28.71 11.78
C CYS A 12 79.87 -29.50 12.05
N PRO A 13 80.39 -29.55 13.29
CA PRO A 13 81.63 -30.28 13.59
C PRO A 13 81.42 -31.80 13.52
N GLY A 14 82.42 -32.49 12.95
CA GLY A 14 82.46 -33.95 12.85
C GLY A 14 82.39 -34.66 14.21
N ARG A 15 81.79 -35.86 14.21
CA ARG A 15 81.55 -36.70 15.39
C ARG A 15 82.85 -36.97 16.16
N GLY A 16 83.00 -36.33 17.32
CA GLY A 16 84.15 -36.55 18.18
C GLY A 16 84.21 -35.77 19.49
N ALA A 17 83.09 -35.35 20.09
CA ALA A 17 83.11 -34.76 21.44
C ALA A 17 81.81 -35.04 22.19
N LYS A 18 81.88 -35.84 23.26
CA LYS A 18 80.77 -36.16 24.18
C LYS A 18 80.39 -35.00 25.12
N THR A 19 80.58 -33.75 24.69
CA THR A 19 80.37 -32.54 25.50
C THR A 19 79.51 -31.48 24.78
N VAL A 20 78.61 -31.89 23.88
CA VAL A 20 77.76 -30.96 23.08
C VAL A 20 76.27 -31.33 23.17
N TYR A 21 75.81 -31.80 24.34
CA TYR A 21 74.36 -31.98 24.57
C TYR A 21 73.72 -30.78 25.30
N ALA A 22 74.50 -29.83 25.81
CA ALA A 22 74.00 -28.66 26.55
C ALA A 22 73.85 -27.36 25.73
N THR A 23 74.34 -27.30 24.50
CA THR A 23 74.43 -26.04 23.71
C THR A 23 73.73 -26.03 22.35
N LEU A 24 73.19 -27.17 21.89
CA LEU A 24 72.57 -27.24 20.55
C LEU A 24 71.14 -26.65 20.56
N ARG A 25 70.90 -25.60 19.77
CA ARG A 25 69.57 -24.99 19.60
C ARG A 25 68.91 -25.46 18.30
N LYS A 26 67.57 -25.42 18.27
CA LYS A 26 66.76 -25.80 17.09
C LYS A 26 66.09 -24.60 16.42
N THR A 27 66.51 -23.39 16.77
CA THR A 27 65.85 -22.14 16.37
C THR A 27 66.85 -21.05 16.05
N PHE A 28 66.58 -20.27 15.01
CA PHE A 28 67.24 -18.99 14.72
C PHE A 28 66.25 -17.84 14.85
N THR A 29 66.76 -16.60 14.92
CA THR A 29 65.95 -15.38 15.04
C THR A 29 66.17 -14.48 13.83
N VAL A 30 65.13 -13.77 13.38
CA VAL A 30 65.20 -12.82 12.27
C VAL A 30 64.90 -11.40 12.76
N PHE A 31 65.71 -10.46 12.32
CA PHE A 31 65.64 -9.03 12.63
C PHE A 31 65.55 -8.21 11.35
N TYR A 32 65.01 -7.00 11.44
CA TYR A 32 65.03 -6.03 10.36
C TYR A 32 65.39 -4.62 10.85
N TYR A 33 65.92 -3.79 9.95
CA TYR A 33 66.24 -2.39 10.20
C TYR A 33 65.91 -1.54 8.98
N GLU A 34 65.08 -0.52 9.13
CA GLU A 34 64.70 0.41 8.06
C GLU A 34 65.76 1.50 7.86
N SER A 35 66.09 1.81 6.60
CA SER A 35 67.03 2.88 6.22
C SER A 35 66.57 3.62 4.96
N ASP A 36 66.81 4.93 4.92
CA ASP A 36 66.56 5.76 3.73
C ASP A 36 67.73 5.72 2.73
N ALA A 37 68.87 5.17 3.14
CA ALA A 37 70.07 5.04 2.32
C ALA A 37 70.66 3.63 2.38
N ASP A 38 71.16 3.16 1.24
CA ASP A 38 71.91 1.90 1.12
C ASP A 38 73.41 2.14 1.43
N THR A 39 73.75 2.13 2.71
CA THR A 39 75.08 2.47 3.25
C THR A 39 75.88 1.25 3.71
N ALA A 40 75.31 0.04 3.59
CA ALA A 40 76.01 -1.18 3.98
C ALA A 40 77.08 -1.55 2.95
N THR A 41 78.31 -1.80 3.40
CA THR A 41 79.38 -2.36 2.57
C THR A 41 79.90 -3.64 3.21
N ALA A 42 80.65 -4.46 2.45
CA ALA A 42 81.27 -5.69 2.96
C ALA A 42 82.13 -5.49 4.24
N LEU A 43 82.58 -4.25 4.52
CA LEU A 43 83.46 -3.88 5.62
C LEU A 43 82.82 -2.93 6.65
N SER A 44 81.73 -2.23 6.32
CA SER A 44 81.03 -1.28 7.20
C SER A 44 79.62 -1.77 7.53
N HIS A 45 79.52 -2.90 8.21
CA HIS A 45 78.23 -3.42 8.64
C HIS A 45 77.93 -2.96 10.07
N SER A 46 76.86 -2.22 10.29
CA SER A 46 76.40 -1.84 11.63
C SER A 46 75.65 -3.00 12.31
N TRP A 47 76.30 -4.13 12.59
CA TRP A 47 75.70 -5.21 13.41
C TRP A 47 75.69 -4.90 14.92
N MET A 48 76.10 -3.69 15.33
CA MET A 48 76.12 -3.29 16.73
C MET A 48 74.72 -2.86 17.22
N GLU A 49 74.41 -3.25 18.46
CA GLU A 49 73.09 -3.18 19.08
C GLU A 49 72.42 -1.81 18.94
N ASN A 50 71.13 -1.84 18.56
CA ASN A 50 70.22 -0.72 18.26
C ASN A 50 70.53 0.04 16.97
N PRO A 51 69.97 -0.43 15.84
CA PRO A 51 68.53 -0.19 15.60
C PRO A 51 67.72 -1.39 15.06
N TYR A 52 68.24 -2.61 15.13
CA TYR A 52 67.57 -3.81 14.60
C TYR A 52 66.38 -4.25 15.47
N ILE A 53 65.21 -4.35 14.85
CA ILE A 53 63.97 -4.77 15.48
C ILE A 53 63.78 -6.27 15.24
N LYS A 54 63.56 -7.03 16.31
CA LYS A 54 63.20 -8.44 16.22
C LYS A 54 61.79 -8.58 15.66
N ILE A 55 61.61 -9.35 14.59
CA ILE A 55 60.27 -9.58 14.02
C ILE A 55 59.45 -10.40 15.03
N PHE A 56 58.18 -10.04 15.27
CA PHE A 56 57.31 -10.72 16.24
C PHE A 56 57.07 -12.19 15.83
N GLY A 57 57.16 -13.15 16.78
CA GLY A 57 56.97 -14.60 16.50
C GLY A 57 58.18 -15.38 15.95
N THR A 58 59.40 -14.80 15.96
CA THR A 58 60.60 -15.31 15.25
C THR A 58 61.46 -16.38 15.92
N ARG A 59 61.00 -17.11 16.94
CA ARG A 59 61.68 -18.38 17.25
C ARG A 59 61.28 -19.39 16.17
N ILE A 60 62.02 -19.41 15.07
CA ILE A 60 61.73 -20.30 13.94
C ILE A 60 62.28 -21.68 14.27
N ALA A 61 61.42 -22.59 14.71
CA ALA A 61 61.76 -23.99 14.92
C ALA A 61 61.54 -24.79 13.62
N ALA A 62 62.37 -25.80 13.39
CA ALA A 62 62.12 -26.76 12.31
C ALA A 62 60.90 -27.64 12.65
N GLU A 63 59.91 -27.72 11.75
CA GLU A 63 58.75 -28.61 11.90
C GLU A 63 59.14 -30.08 11.69
N HIS A 64 60.19 -30.33 10.91
CA HIS A 64 60.77 -31.67 10.72
C HIS A 64 62.28 -31.65 10.93
N LEU A 65 62.76 -32.49 11.85
CA LEU A 65 64.19 -32.74 12.07
C LEU A 65 64.59 -33.93 11.21
N SER A 66 65.49 -33.72 10.24
CA SER A 66 66.04 -34.78 9.39
C SER A 66 66.83 -35.79 10.24
N ARG A 67 66.19 -36.89 10.64
CA ARG A 67 66.83 -37.98 11.38
C ARG A 67 67.28 -39.04 10.37
N LYS A 68 68.59 -39.18 10.19
CA LYS A 68 69.18 -40.21 9.33
C LYS A 68 68.95 -41.59 9.98
N ARG A 69 67.91 -42.34 9.55
CA ARG A 69 67.83 -43.80 9.78
C ARG A 69 68.62 -44.48 8.67
N GLN A 70 69.51 -45.40 9.04
CA GLN A 70 70.28 -46.20 8.09
C GLN A 70 69.31 -46.98 7.18
N GLY A 71 69.35 -46.72 5.86
CA GLY A 71 68.62 -47.48 4.85
C GLY A 71 67.40 -46.83 4.19
N SER A 72 67.09 -45.55 4.41
CA SER A 72 65.98 -44.85 3.71
C SER A 72 66.50 -43.75 2.79
N GLU A 73 65.99 -43.70 1.55
CA GLU A 73 66.23 -42.60 0.60
C GLU A 73 65.88 -41.24 1.22
N THR A 74 66.77 -40.28 1.04
CA THR A 74 66.67 -38.94 1.58
C THR A 74 65.68 -38.09 0.79
N THR A 75 64.39 -38.14 1.13
CA THR A 75 63.50 -37.02 0.77
C THR A 75 63.82 -35.86 1.70
N GLY A 76 64.67 -34.93 1.28
CA GLY A 76 65.00 -33.72 2.02
C GLY A 76 63.75 -32.85 2.20
N LYS A 77 63.12 -32.90 3.39
CA LYS A 77 61.99 -32.01 3.71
C LYS A 77 62.52 -30.61 4.01
N VAL A 78 62.24 -29.66 3.13
CA VAL A 78 62.58 -28.23 3.30
C VAL A 78 61.53 -27.56 4.20
N ASN A 79 61.97 -26.79 5.19
CA ASN A 79 61.07 -25.99 6.03
C ASN A 79 60.88 -24.61 5.37
N VAL A 80 59.63 -24.21 5.11
CA VAL A 80 59.29 -22.89 4.55
C VAL A 80 58.58 -22.07 5.62
N LYS A 81 59.06 -20.85 5.89
CA LYS A 81 58.43 -19.93 6.85
C LYS A 81 58.23 -18.55 6.22
N THR A 82 56.98 -18.11 6.17
CA THR A 82 56.62 -16.75 5.75
C THR A 82 56.54 -15.84 6.97
N LEU A 83 57.24 -14.72 6.94
CA LEU A 83 57.28 -13.72 8.00
C LEU A 83 56.74 -12.40 7.48
N ARG A 84 55.94 -11.71 8.29
CA ARG A 84 55.47 -10.36 8.00
C ARG A 84 56.41 -9.33 8.62
N LEU A 85 56.91 -8.41 7.81
CA LEU A 85 57.61 -7.22 8.28
C LEU A 85 56.56 -6.16 8.63
N GLY A 86 56.82 -5.34 9.65
CA GLY A 86 55.92 -4.24 10.04
C GLY A 86 55.70 -3.24 8.90
N PRO A 87 54.79 -2.25 9.07
CA PRO A 87 54.63 -1.20 8.07
C PRO A 87 55.98 -0.50 7.87
N LEU A 88 56.53 -0.60 6.65
CA LEU A 88 57.79 0.03 6.30
C LEU A 88 57.52 1.49 5.91
N THR A 89 58.34 2.39 6.43
CA THR A 89 58.20 3.85 6.31
C THR A 89 59.39 4.51 5.63
N LYS A 90 60.56 3.86 5.62
CA LYS A 90 61.78 4.35 4.95
C LYS A 90 61.95 3.78 3.55
N ALA A 91 62.88 4.34 2.78
CA ALA A 91 63.13 3.95 1.39
C ALA A 91 63.52 2.46 1.20
N GLY A 92 64.09 1.82 2.22
CA GLY A 92 64.44 0.40 2.21
C GLY A 92 64.69 -0.18 3.60
N PHE A 93 65.12 -1.44 3.66
CA PHE A 93 65.44 -2.12 4.92
C PHE A 93 66.51 -3.19 4.74
N TYR A 94 67.21 -3.52 5.83
CA TYR A 94 68.14 -4.63 5.94
C TYR A 94 67.51 -5.76 6.75
N LEU A 95 67.81 -7.01 6.38
CA LEU A 95 67.43 -8.21 7.15
C LEU A 95 68.66 -8.87 7.76
N ALA A 96 68.54 -9.28 9.02
CA ALA A 96 69.59 -9.96 9.76
C ALA A 96 69.08 -11.29 10.32
N PHE A 97 69.86 -12.36 10.15
CA PHE A 97 69.57 -13.69 10.66
C PHE A 97 70.57 -13.99 11.77
N GLN A 98 70.07 -14.13 13.00
CA GLN A 98 70.90 -14.44 14.16
C GLN A 98 70.76 -15.91 14.52
N ASP A 99 71.85 -16.66 14.36
CA ASP A 99 71.99 -18.00 14.91
C ASP A 99 72.67 -17.96 16.29
N GLN A 100 72.23 -18.84 17.19
CA GLN A 100 72.79 -19.00 18.53
C GLN A 100 73.15 -20.48 18.80
N GLY A 101 73.55 -21.22 17.76
CA GLY A 101 74.01 -22.60 17.84
C GLY A 101 73.06 -23.64 17.23
N ALA A 102 72.36 -23.32 16.15
CA ALA A 102 71.53 -24.25 15.38
C ALA A 102 72.27 -24.78 14.14
N CYS A 103 72.21 -26.09 13.89
CA CYS A 103 72.72 -26.67 12.63
C CYS A 103 71.63 -26.55 11.55
N MET A 104 71.71 -25.49 10.74
CA MET A 104 70.72 -25.13 9.71
C MET A 104 71.40 -24.63 8.42
N ALA A 105 70.69 -24.73 7.30
CA ALA A 105 71.07 -24.12 6.03
C ALA A 105 69.91 -23.27 5.50
N LEU A 106 70.19 -22.01 5.15
CA LEU A 106 69.21 -21.12 4.51
C LEU A 106 69.28 -21.35 2.99
N LEU A 107 68.27 -22.03 2.43
CA LEU A 107 68.28 -22.44 1.02
C LEU A 107 67.83 -21.33 0.06
N SER A 108 66.81 -20.55 0.45
CA SER A 108 66.29 -19.44 -0.34
C SER A 108 65.63 -18.39 0.57
N LEU A 109 65.73 -17.12 0.17
CA LEU A 109 65.03 -16.00 0.76
C LEU A 109 64.26 -15.27 -0.34
N HIS A 110 62.93 -15.26 -0.26
CA HIS A 110 62.07 -14.54 -1.19
C HIS A 110 61.44 -13.33 -0.49
N LEU A 111 61.79 -12.13 -0.95
CA LEU A 111 61.18 -10.88 -0.51
C LEU A 111 60.12 -10.47 -1.51
N PHE A 112 58.89 -10.25 -1.04
CA PHE A 112 57.78 -9.84 -1.88
C PHE A 112 56.83 -8.95 -1.09
N TYR A 113 56.08 -8.14 -1.81
CA TYR A 113 54.90 -7.45 -1.32
C TYR A 113 53.71 -7.86 -2.18
N LYS A 114 52.50 -7.65 -1.67
CA LYS A 114 51.27 -7.94 -2.37
C LYS A 114 50.63 -6.64 -2.86
N LYS A 115 49.97 -6.69 -4.01
CA LYS A 115 49.29 -5.55 -4.61
C LYS A 115 48.01 -6.00 -5.30
N CYS A 116 46.99 -5.15 -5.25
CA CYS A 116 45.79 -5.32 -6.06
C CYS A 116 46.09 -4.83 -7.48
N SER A 117 45.94 -5.72 -8.47
CA SER A 117 46.17 -5.38 -9.89
C SER A 117 45.11 -4.39 -10.38
N LYS A 118 45.43 -3.60 -11.42
CA LYS A 118 44.45 -2.72 -12.07
C LYS A 118 43.18 -3.49 -12.45
N LEU A 119 42.01 -2.91 -12.18
CA LEU A 119 40.71 -3.56 -12.37
C LEU A 119 39.74 -2.57 -13.01
N THR A 120 39.04 -3.00 -14.06
CA THR A 120 37.89 -2.28 -14.61
C THR A 120 36.67 -3.17 -14.43
N VAL A 121 35.71 -2.71 -13.63
CA VAL A 121 34.48 -3.43 -13.32
C VAL A 121 33.34 -2.42 -13.16
N ASN A 122 32.15 -2.75 -13.65
CA ASN A 122 30.97 -1.88 -13.58
C ASN A 122 31.27 -0.43 -14.00
N LEU A 123 31.88 -0.27 -15.18
CA LEU A 123 32.22 1.02 -15.80
C LEU A 123 33.14 1.91 -14.94
N THR A 124 33.81 1.32 -13.96
CA THR A 124 34.73 2.00 -13.05
C THR A 124 36.12 1.41 -13.19
N HIS A 125 37.11 2.28 -13.38
CA HIS A 125 38.52 1.94 -13.40
C HIS A 125 39.16 2.17 -12.02
N PHE A 126 39.79 1.13 -11.49
CA PHE A 126 40.60 1.15 -10.27
C PHE A 126 42.08 0.98 -10.61
N PRO A 127 42.95 1.90 -10.15
CA PRO A 127 44.39 1.80 -10.38
C PRO A 127 45.00 0.65 -9.56
N GLU A 128 46.20 0.23 -9.98
CA GLU A 128 47.01 -0.70 -9.19
C GLU A 128 47.31 -0.10 -7.81
N THR A 129 47.07 -0.86 -6.73
CA THR A 129 47.16 -0.37 -5.36
C THR A 129 47.93 -1.32 -4.45
N VAL A 130 48.85 -0.78 -3.64
CA VAL A 130 49.57 -1.52 -2.59
C VAL A 130 48.90 -1.23 -1.24
N PRO A 131 48.38 -2.24 -0.52
CA PRO A 131 47.72 -2.01 0.76
C PRO A 131 48.74 -1.74 1.88
N HIS A 132 48.62 -0.60 2.55
CA HIS A 132 49.45 -0.26 3.73
C HIS A 132 48.81 -0.71 5.06
N GLU A 133 47.54 -1.08 5.03
CA GLU A 133 46.74 -1.58 6.16
C GLU A 133 46.09 -2.93 5.79
N LEU A 134 45.34 -3.54 6.71
CA LEU A 134 44.62 -4.79 6.45
C LEU A 134 43.68 -4.66 5.24
N VAL A 135 43.06 -3.49 5.09
CA VAL A 135 42.12 -3.14 4.03
C VAL A 135 42.26 -1.65 3.72
N VAL A 136 42.49 -1.28 2.46
CA VAL A 136 42.64 0.12 2.01
C VAL A 136 41.48 0.49 1.07
N PRO A 137 40.72 1.57 1.34
CA PRO A 137 39.72 2.08 0.41
C PRO A 137 40.39 2.75 -0.79
N VAL A 138 39.93 2.42 -1.99
CA VAL A 138 40.42 2.98 -3.26
C VAL A 138 39.27 3.61 -4.01
N ALA A 139 39.39 4.90 -4.33
CA ALA A 139 38.44 5.59 -5.19
C ALA A 139 38.65 5.16 -6.66
N GLY A 140 37.55 4.82 -7.32
CA GLY A 140 37.53 4.51 -8.75
C GLY A 140 37.19 5.75 -9.59
N SER A 141 37.54 5.70 -10.87
CA SER A 141 37.17 6.72 -11.86
C SER A 141 36.30 6.10 -12.94
N CYS A 142 35.25 6.80 -13.39
CA CYS A 142 34.44 6.31 -14.49
C CYS A 142 35.25 6.18 -15.79
N VAL A 143 34.92 5.15 -16.58
CA VAL A 143 35.48 4.98 -17.92
C VAL A 143 34.99 6.08 -18.87
N ALA A 144 35.61 6.21 -20.05
CA ALA A 144 35.18 7.19 -21.05
C ALA A 144 33.69 7.00 -21.40
N ASP A 145 32.98 8.13 -21.59
CA ASP A 145 31.55 8.19 -21.87
C ASP A 145 30.64 7.56 -20.78
N ALA A 146 31.19 7.35 -19.58
CA ALA A 146 30.43 7.04 -18.37
C ALA A 146 30.43 8.23 -17.41
N VAL A 147 29.33 8.36 -16.66
CA VAL A 147 29.13 9.38 -15.64
C VAL A 147 28.90 8.72 -14.28
N PRO A 148 29.26 9.40 -13.18
CA PRO A 148 28.96 8.90 -11.84
C PRO A 148 27.45 8.69 -11.65
N ALA A 149 27.06 7.54 -11.10
CA ALA A 149 25.69 7.29 -10.68
C ALA A 149 25.34 8.21 -9.48
N SER A 150 24.06 8.52 -9.31
CA SER A 150 23.59 9.35 -8.19
C SER A 150 23.90 8.68 -6.85
N GLY A 151 24.88 9.20 -6.10
CA GLY A 151 25.34 8.61 -4.84
C GLY A 151 26.80 8.91 -4.52
N PRO A 152 27.39 8.24 -3.52
CA PRO A 152 28.82 8.31 -3.27
C PRO A 152 29.60 7.76 -4.48
N GLY A 153 30.75 8.37 -4.79
CA GLY A 153 31.59 7.94 -5.91
C GLY A 153 32.01 6.48 -5.80
N PRO A 154 32.30 5.80 -6.92
CA PRO A 154 32.65 4.39 -6.91
C PRO A 154 33.91 4.18 -6.07
N SER A 155 33.86 3.24 -5.13
CA SER A 155 35.00 2.86 -4.31
C SER A 155 35.03 1.36 -4.13
N LEU A 156 36.23 0.81 -3.93
CA LEU A 156 36.46 -0.60 -3.68
C LEU A 156 37.62 -0.75 -2.70
N TYR A 157 37.67 -1.88 -2.00
CA TYR A 157 38.67 -2.11 -0.97
C TYR A 157 39.76 -3.07 -1.45
N CYS A 158 41.03 -2.66 -1.35
CA CYS A 158 42.18 -3.52 -1.59
C CYS A 158 42.63 -4.16 -0.28
N ARG A 159 42.63 -5.50 -0.22
CA ARG A 159 43.00 -6.28 0.98
C ARG A 159 44.50 -6.57 1.01
N GLU A 160 45.04 -6.81 2.20
CA GLU A 160 46.47 -7.15 2.40
C GLU A 160 46.95 -8.42 1.68
N ASP A 161 46.02 -9.30 1.28
CA ASP A 161 46.32 -10.50 0.50
C ASP A 161 46.56 -10.21 -1.00
N GLY A 162 46.43 -8.95 -1.43
CA GLY A 162 46.59 -8.50 -2.82
C GLY A 162 45.33 -8.68 -3.67
N GLN A 163 44.18 -8.97 -3.05
CA GLN A 163 42.91 -9.13 -3.75
C GLN A 163 41.97 -7.96 -3.47
N TRP A 164 41.17 -7.61 -4.48
CA TRP A 164 40.04 -6.69 -4.31
C TRP A 164 38.94 -7.38 -3.49
N ALA A 165 38.22 -6.61 -2.66
CA ALA A 165 37.10 -7.13 -1.90
C ALA A 165 35.90 -7.49 -2.80
N ASP A 166 35.24 -8.60 -2.49
CA ASP A 166 34.04 -9.07 -3.20
C ASP A 166 32.80 -8.28 -2.77
N GLN A 167 32.71 -7.03 -3.21
CA GLN A 167 31.58 -6.13 -2.99
C GLN A 167 31.09 -5.55 -4.31
N PRO A 168 29.77 -5.30 -4.48
CA PRO A 168 29.25 -4.70 -5.68
C PRO A 168 29.77 -3.26 -5.82
N VAL A 169 30.49 -2.97 -6.91
CA VAL A 169 30.88 -1.61 -7.27
C VAL A 169 29.70 -0.92 -7.91
N THR A 170 29.05 -0.01 -7.21
CA THR A 170 28.00 0.85 -7.74
C THR A 170 28.51 2.27 -7.79
N GLY A 171 28.74 2.82 -8.99
CA GLY A 171 29.12 4.23 -9.06
C GLY A 171 29.31 4.84 -10.43
N CYS A 172 29.32 4.08 -11.53
CA CYS A 172 29.37 4.65 -12.88
C CYS A 172 28.30 4.02 -13.79
N THR A 173 27.71 4.85 -14.65
CA THR A 173 26.75 4.41 -15.68
C THR A 173 27.08 5.09 -17.00
N CYS A 174 26.80 4.46 -18.14
CA CYS A 174 27.03 5.11 -19.43
C CYS A 174 26.16 6.36 -19.56
N ALA A 175 26.77 7.42 -20.11
CA ALA A 175 26.12 8.69 -20.37
C ALA A 175 24.94 8.54 -21.34
N ALA A 176 24.11 9.59 -21.44
CA ALA A 176 23.09 9.63 -22.48
C ALA A 176 23.71 9.42 -23.87
N GLY A 177 23.01 8.70 -24.74
CA GLY A 177 23.52 8.28 -26.04
C GLY A 177 24.54 7.15 -26.02
N HIS A 178 24.88 6.57 -24.86
CA HIS A 178 25.89 5.50 -24.76
C HIS A 178 25.38 4.29 -23.97
N GLU A 179 25.73 3.10 -24.44
CA GLU A 179 25.41 1.82 -23.80
C GLU A 179 26.65 1.07 -23.34
N ALA A 180 26.49 0.24 -22.32
CA ALA A 180 27.58 -0.58 -21.81
C ALA A 180 27.86 -1.75 -22.75
N VAL A 181 29.14 -2.01 -23.02
CA VAL A 181 29.63 -3.11 -23.86
C VAL A 181 30.79 -3.82 -23.18
N GLU A 182 31.16 -5.00 -23.71
CA GLU A 182 32.27 -5.83 -23.17
C GLU A 182 32.11 -6.07 -21.66
N ASP A 183 31.00 -6.69 -21.25
CA ASP A 183 30.68 -7.02 -19.85
C ASP A 183 30.75 -5.82 -18.88
N ASN A 184 30.21 -4.67 -19.28
CA ASN A 184 30.19 -3.42 -18.51
C ASN A 184 31.57 -2.84 -18.22
N THR A 185 32.55 -3.00 -19.12
CA THR A 185 33.88 -2.41 -18.97
C THR A 185 34.09 -1.16 -19.83
N LYS A 186 33.24 -0.93 -20.84
CA LYS A 186 33.30 0.25 -21.72
C LYS A 186 31.91 0.77 -22.06
N CYS A 187 31.83 2.03 -22.46
CA CYS A 187 30.64 2.63 -23.05
C CYS A 187 30.83 2.83 -24.56
N ARG A 188 29.79 2.52 -25.34
CA ARG A 188 29.75 2.69 -26.80
C ARG A 188 28.59 3.58 -27.19
N ALA A 189 28.81 4.49 -28.13
CA ALA A 189 27.77 5.35 -28.67
C ALA A 189 26.66 4.53 -29.33
N CYS A 190 25.41 4.95 -29.15
CA CYS A 190 24.25 4.37 -29.82
C CYS A 190 24.43 4.41 -31.34
N MET A 191 24.05 3.31 -32.01
CA MET A 191 24.10 3.23 -33.47
C MET A 191 23.02 4.11 -34.12
N GLN A 192 23.16 4.40 -35.41
CA GLN A 192 22.13 5.09 -36.17
C GLN A 192 20.79 4.34 -36.10
N GLY A 193 19.69 5.07 -36.00
CA GLY A 193 18.36 4.51 -35.76
C GLY A 193 18.08 4.09 -34.31
N THR A 194 19.06 4.23 -33.41
CA THR A 194 18.89 4.01 -31.97
C THR A 194 19.17 5.28 -31.18
N PHE A 195 18.68 5.33 -29.94
CA PHE A 195 18.89 6.44 -29.02
C PHE A 195 18.91 5.97 -27.57
N LYS A 196 19.49 6.80 -26.69
CA LYS A 196 19.37 6.64 -25.24
C LYS A 196 19.22 8.01 -24.57
N PRO A 197 18.05 8.33 -24.00
CA PRO A 197 17.74 9.70 -23.58
C PRO A 197 18.43 10.14 -22.29
N LEU A 198 18.67 9.21 -21.36
CA LEU A 198 19.21 9.51 -20.04
C LEU A 198 20.43 8.63 -19.76
N ALA A 199 21.33 9.14 -18.92
CA ALA A 199 22.37 8.32 -18.32
C ALA A 199 21.74 7.32 -17.34
N GLY A 200 22.32 6.13 -17.22
CA GLY A 200 21.80 5.10 -16.32
C GLY A 200 21.92 3.68 -16.89
N GLU A 201 21.31 2.74 -16.17
CA GLU A 201 21.22 1.34 -16.57
C GLU A 201 20.24 1.19 -17.73
N GLY A 202 20.74 0.77 -18.89
CA GLY A 202 19.94 0.60 -20.11
C GLY A 202 20.79 0.60 -21.38
N SER A 203 20.38 -0.22 -22.34
CA SER A 203 20.95 -0.28 -23.69
C SER A 203 20.33 0.78 -24.59
N CYS A 204 20.95 1.01 -25.75
CA CYS A 204 20.37 1.85 -26.78
C CYS A 204 19.07 1.23 -27.29
N GLN A 205 18.04 2.06 -27.46
CA GLN A 205 16.71 1.64 -27.89
C GLN A 205 16.48 2.05 -29.35
N LEU A 206 15.70 1.27 -30.09
CA LEU A 206 15.26 1.66 -31.43
C LEU A 206 14.41 2.93 -31.35
N CYS A 207 14.51 3.79 -32.37
CA CYS A 207 13.66 4.96 -32.45
C CYS A 207 12.17 4.57 -32.46
N PRO A 208 11.34 5.22 -31.64
CA PRO A 208 9.91 4.91 -31.57
C PRO A 208 9.20 5.32 -32.87
N ALA A 209 7.96 4.86 -33.03
CA ALA A 209 7.17 5.09 -34.24
C ALA A 209 7.14 6.57 -34.65
N ASN A 210 7.20 6.82 -35.96
CA ASN A 210 7.20 8.14 -36.58
C ASN A 210 8.36 9.06 -36.15
N SER A 211 9.49 8.48 -35.72
CA SER A 211 10.71 9.21 -35.40
C SER A 211 11.96 8.54 -35.99
N GLN A 212 13.09 9.25 -36.01
CA GLN A 212 14.36 8.75 -36.55
C GLN A 212 15.59 9.44 -35.93
N SER A 213 16.73 8.76 -35.93
CA SER A 213 18.03 9.31 -35.54
C SER A 213 19.10 8.97 -36.60
N ASN A 214 19.80 9.99 -37.11
CA ASN A 214 20.78 9.82 -38.20
C ASN A 214 22.24 9.90 -37.70
N SER A 215 22.45 10.23 -36.43
CA SER A 215 23.76 10.39 -35.79
C SER A 215 24.05 9.26 -34.80
N PHE A 216 25.32 8.90 -34.64
CA PHE A 216 25.77 8.07 -33.53
C PHE A 216 25.62 8.84 -32.21
N GLY A 217 25.37 8.12 -31.11
CA GLY A 217 25.29 8.73 -29.79
C GLY A 217 24.03 9.57 -29.55
N SER A 218 22.96 9.33 -30.32
CA SER A 218 21.75 10.16 -30.24
C SER A 218 21.03 10.01 -28.89
N THR A 219 20.68 11.13 -28.27
CA THR A 219 19.89 11.17 -27.03
C THR A 219 18.38 11.30 -27.30
N ILE A 220 17.99 11.60 -28.53
CA ILE A 220 16.58 11.77 -28.92
C ILE A 220 16.41 11.37 -30.39
N CYS A 221 15.27 10.78 -30.72
CA CYS A 221 14.87 10.56 -32.11
C CYS A 221 14.00 11.72 -32.59
N GLN A 222 14.38 12.39 -33.67
CA GLN A 222 13.63 13.50 -34.25
C GLN A 222 12.34 12.99 -34.91
N CYS A 223 11.24 13.73 -34.78
CA CYS A 223 9.98 13.36 -35.43
C CYS A 223 10.07 13.47 -36.95
N ARG A 224 9.39 12.55 -37.64
CA ARG A 224 9.20 12.65 -39.09
C ARG A 224 8.28 13.82 -39.43
N ILE A 225 8.37 14.32 -40.65
CA ILE A 225 7.54 15.43 -41.15
C ILE A 225 6.06 15.07 -40.97
N GLY A 226 5.28 16.00 -40.40
CA GLY A 226 3.85 15.83 -40.11
C GLY A 226 3.54 15.19 -38.76
N TYR A 227 4.55 14.76 -38.00
CA TYR A 227 4.40 14.20 -36.65
C TYR A 227 5.11 15.07 -35.61
N PHE A 228 4.59 15.04 -34.40
CA PHE A 228 5.00 15.94 -33.33
C PHE A 228 5.05 15.21 -31.99
N ARG A 229 5.71 15.84 -31.02
CA ARG A 229 5.65 15.49 -29.60
C ARG A 229 5.19 16.70 -28.81
N ALA A 230 4.31 16.47 -27.84
CA ALA A 230 3.92 17.48 -26.88
C ALA A 230 5.10 17.78 -25.94
N PRO A 231 5.19 18.98 -25.35
CA PRO A 231 6.23 19.29 -24.35
C PRO A 231 6.21 18.37 -23.12
N THR A 232 5.05 17.77 -22.82
CA THR A 232 4.84 16.82 -21.73
C THR A 232 5.18 15.37 -22.09
N ASP A 233 5.42 15.06 -23.37
CA ASP A 233 5.75 13.70 -23.79
C ASP A 233 7.18 13.32 -23.36
N PRO A 234 7.40 12.07 -22.90
CA PRO A 234 8.74 11.59 -22.62
C PRO A 234 9.55 11.50 -23.92
N LEU A 235 10.87 11.67 -23.82
CA LEU A 235 11.79 11.64 -24.97
C LEU A 235 11.76 10.33 -25.77
N GLY A 236 11.29 9.24 -25.15
CA GLY A 236 11.09 7.93 -25.78
C GLY A 236 9.68 7.67 -26.33
N ALA A 237 8.75 8.61 -26.24
CA ALA A 237 7.42 8.46 -26.82
C ALA A 237 7.45 8.47 -28.37
N PRO A 238 6.50 7.77 -29.02
CA PRO A 238 6.30 7.90 -30.47
C PRO A 238 5.82 9.31 -30.83
N CYS A 239 6.14 9.76 -32.04
CA CYS A 239 5.58 11.01 -32.55
C CYS A 239 4.17 10.75 -33.08
N THR A 240 3.28 11.72 -32.84
CA THR A 240 1.83 11.62 -33.05
C THR A 240 1.33 12.80 -33.89
N THR A 241 0.08 12.73 -34.36
CA THR A 241 -0.50 13.79 -35.22
C THR A 241 -1.69 14.46 -34.51
N PRO A 242 -2.13 15.64 -34.95
CA PRO A 242 -3.44 16.18 -34.55
C PRO A 242 -4.58 15.24 -34.98
N PRO A 243 -5.74 15.30 -34.29
CA PRO A 243 -6.90 14.49 -34.65
C PRO A 243 -7.62 15.06 -35.90
N SER A 244 -8.44 14.22 -36.54
CA SER A 244 -9.41 14.67 -37.56
C SER A 244 -10.58 15.42 -36.91
N ALA A 245 -11.49 15.98 -37.72
CA ALA A 245 -12.71 16.59 -37.19
C ALA A 245 -13.59 15.54 -36.47
N PRO A 246 -14.36 15.95 -35.43
CA PRO A 246 -15.43 15.14 -34.86
C PRO A 246 -16.46 14.72 -35.92
N ARG A 247 -17.28 13.72 -35.61
CA ARG A 247 -18.27 13.20 -36.57
C ARG A 247 -19.68 13.28 -36.00
N SER A 248 -20.68 13.43 -36.86
CA SER A 248 -22.10 13.32 -36.50
C SER A 248 -22.52 14.24 -35.35
N VAL A 249 -22.31 15.56 -35.51
CA VAL A 249 -22.79 16.54 -34.54
C VAL A 249 -24.31 16.66 -34.63
N VAL A 250 -25.02 16.37 -33.54
CA VAL A 250 -26.47 16.38 -33.41
C VAL A 250 -26.89 17.44 -32.39
N ALA A 251 -27.96 18.17 -32.71
CA ALA A 251 -28.52 19.24 -31.88
C ALA A 251 -29.93 18.89 -31.39
N HIS A 252 -30.15 18.97 -30.08
CA HIS A 252 -31.44 18.78 -29.42
C HIS A 252 -31.90 20.08 -28.77
N LEU A 253 -32.81 20.79 -29.43
CA LEU A 253 -33.36 22.06 -28.96
C LEU A 253 -34.59 21.85 -28.07
N ASN A 254 -34.67 22.57 -26.96
CA ASN A 254 -35.82 22.63 -26.05
C ASN A 254 -36.02 24.07 -25.57
N GLY A 255 -36.82 24.85 -26.31
CA GLY A 255 -37.04 26.27 -26.02
C GLY A 255 -35.75 27.09 -26.13
N SER A 256 -35.31 27.68 -25.02
CA SER A 256 -34.06 28.47 -24.93
C SER A 256 -32.82 27.64 -24.55
N SER A 257 -32.96 26.32 -24.43
CA SER A 257 -31.88 25.39 -24.09
C SER A 257 -31.58 24.44 -25.25
N LEU A 258 -30.31 24.14 -25.47
CA LEU A 258 -29.80 23.25 -26.52
C LEU A 258 -28.83 22.24 -25.90
N ARG A 259 -28.96 20.98 -26.29
CA ARG A 259 -27.95 19.96 -26.02
C ARG A 259 -27.29 19.55 -27.34
N LEU A 260 -25.97 19.70 -27.42
CA LEU A 260 -25.16 19.23 -28.55
C LEU A 260 -24.47 17.92 -28.15
N GLU A 261 -24.50 16.95 -29.05
CA GLU A 261 -23.82 15.66 -28.91
C GLU A 261 -23.07 15.34 -30.20
N TRP A 262 -21.91 14.70 -30.11
CA TRP A 262 -21.13 14.28 -31.28
C TRP A 262 -20.45 12.94 -31.05
N SER A 263 -19.81 12.41 -32.09
CA SER A 263 -19.00 11.20 -32.02
C SER A 263 -17.53 11.52 -32.24
N ALA A 264 -16.68 10.64 -31.70
CA ALA A 264 -15.24 10.79 -31.77
C ALA A 264 -14.73 10.88 -33.24
N PRO A 265 -13.62 11.62 -33.46
CA PRO A 265 -12.99 11.73 -34.76
C PRO A 265 -12.58 10.37 -35.31
N LEU A 266 -12.50 10.25 -36.64
CA LEU A 266 -12.05 9.02 -37.30
C LEU A 266 -10.59 8.71 -36.95
N GLU A 267 -9.75 9.73 -36.90
CA GLU A 267 -8.36 9.63 -36.50
C GLU A 267 -8.12 10.47 -35.25
N SER A 268 -7.77 9.83 -34.13
CA SER A 268 -7.42 10.54 -32.88
C SER A 268 -5.98 11.07 -32.86
N GLY A 269 -5.19 10.73 -33.90
CA GLY A 269 -3.77 11.05 -33.98
C GLY A 269 -2.86 10.13 -33.14
N GLY A 270 -3.41 9.02 -32.63
CA GLY A 270 -2.64 7.99 -31.90
C GLY A 270 -2.40 8.30 -30.43
N ARG A 271 -3.22 9.18 -29.82
CA ARG A 271 -3.13 9.59 -28.41
C ARG A 271 -4.48 9.40 -27.71
N GLY A 272 -4.45 9.29 -26.38
CA GLY A 272 -5.63 9.17 -25.52
C GLY A 272 -6.01 10.45 -24.76
N ASP A 273 -5.29 11.55 -25.00
CA ASP A 273 -5.51 12.89 -24.40
C ASP A 273 -6.45 13.74 -25.26
N LEU A 274 -7.46 13.10 -25.86
CA LEU A 274 -8.41 13.76 -26.75
C LEU A 274 -9.40 14.60 -25.94
N THR A 275 -9.50 15.88 -26.28
CA THR A 275 -10.50 16.81 -25.75
C THR A 275 -11.22 17.50 -26.90
N TYR A 276 -12.33 18.17 -26.58
CA TYR A 276 -13.10 18.94 -27.54
C TYR A 276 -13.20 20.40 -27.12
N ALA A 277 -13.36 21.27 -28.10
CA ALA A 277 -13.71 22.66 -27.89
C ALA A 277 -14.80 23.09 -28.87
N LEU A 278 -15.59 24.07 -28.44
CA LEU A 278 -16.77 24.55 -29.15
C LEU A 278 -16.63 26.05 -29.45
N ARG A 279 -16.91 26.43 -30.69
CA ARG A 279 -17.04 27.83 -31.10
C ARG A 279 -18.48 28.14 -31.50
N CYS A 280 -19.07 29.14 -30.86
CA CYS A 280 -20.45 29.59 -31.13
C CYS A 280 -20.47 30.90 -31.93
N ARG A 281 -21.31 30.95 -32.96
CA ARG A 281 -21.63 32.16 -33.73
C ARG A 281 -23.13 32.38 -33.82
N GLU A 282 -23.58 33.61 -33.64
CA GLU A 282 -24.97 34.02 -33.83
C GLU A 282 -25.11 34.69 -35.20
N CYS A 283 -25.96 34.12 -36.05
CA CYS A 283 -26.16 34.53 -37.44
C CYS A 283 -27.51 35.23 -37.61
N HIS A 284 -27.46 36.52 -37.96
CA HIS A 284 -28.66 37.29 -38.24
C HIS A 284 -29.15 37.05 -39.68
N PRO A 285 -30.47 37.18 -39.95
CA PRO A 285 -31.04 36.99 -41.29
C PRO A 285 -30.43 37.86 -42.40
N ARG A 286 -29.74 38.95 -42.04
CA ARG A 286 -29.01 39.86 -42.97
C ARG A 286 -27.57 39.44 -43.27
N GLY A 287 -27.16 38.23 -42.86
CA GLY A 287 -25.94 37.56 -43.35
C GLY A 287 -24.66 37.79 -42.52
N SER A 288 -24.70 38.58 -41.45
CA SER A 288 -23.55 38.72 -40.54
C SER A 288 -23.67 37.75 -39.36
N CYS A 289 -22.67 36.87 -39.21
CA CYS A 289 -22.51 36.04 -38.01
C CYS A 289 -21.45 36.67 -37.08
N VAL A 290 -21.80 36.84 -35.81
CA VAL A 290 -20.89 37.36 -34.77
C VAL A 290 -20.69 36.29 -33.69
N SER A 291 -19.60 36.37 -32.92
CA SER A 291 -19.42 35.47 -31.77
C SER A 291 -20.57 35.62 -30.78
N CYS A 292 -21.03 34.51 -30.20
CA CYS A 292 -22.12 34.52 -29.23
C CYS A 292 -21.79 35.37 -28.00
N GLY A 293 -22.81 36.03 -27.43
CA GLY A 293 -22.68 36.93 -26.28
C GLY A 293 -22.41 36.20 -24.96
N LYS A 294 -22.00 36.96 -23.92
CA LYS A 294 -21.70 36.45 -22.57
C LYS A 294 -22.94 35.99 -21.78
N ASP A 295 -24.13 36.30 -22.27
CA ASP A 295 -25.40 35.96 -21.60
C ASP A 295 -25.78 34.48 -21.79
N MET A 296 -25.04 33.76 -22.63
CA MET A 296 -25.22 32.34 -22.90
C MET A 296 -24.34 31.51 -21.97
N THR A 297 -24.93 30.50 -21.34
CA THR A 297 -24.22 29.61 -20.41
C THR A 297 -23.97 28.24 -21.04
N PHE A 298 -22.76 27.71 -20.83
CA PHE A 298 -22.34 26.39 -21.28
C PHE A 298 -22.10 25.50 -20.07
N ASP A 299 -22.67 24.30 -20.10
CA ASP A 299 -22.50 23.29 -19.06
C ASP A 299 -22.29 21.90 -19.67
N PRO A 300 -21.08 21.29 -19.56
CA PRO A 300 -19.84 21.90 -19.05
C PRO A 300 -19.29 23.03 -19.96
N GLY A 301 -18.27 23.76 -19.51
CA GLY A 301 -17.71 24.91 -20.25
C GLY A 301 -17.23 24.56 -21.69
N PRO A 302 -17.13 25.53 -22.61
CA PRO A 302 -16.97 25.27 -24.05
C PRO A 302 -15.57 24.82 -24.50
N GLU A 303 -14.61 24.67 -23.57
CA GLU A 303 -13.23 24.28 -23.85
C GLU A 303 -12.81 23.10 -22.96
N ASN A 304 -11.86 22.29 -23.43
CA ASN A 304 -11.32 21.12 -22.71
C ASN A 304 -12.41 20.10 -22.31
N LEU A 305 -13.42 19.94 -23.15
CA LEU A 305 -14.50 18.98 -22.97
C LEU A 305 -13.94 17.57 -23.12
N ALA A 306 -14.03 16.75 -22.07
CA ALA A 306 -13.63 15.34 -22.13
C ALA A 306 -14.74 14.48 -22.78
N GLU A 307 -15.98 14.76 -22.43
CA GLU A 307 -17.16 14.06 -22.94
C GLU A 307 -17.66 14.70 -24.25
N PRO A 308 -18.24 13.92 -25.18
CA PRO A 308 -18.63 14.41 -26.49
C PRO A 308 -20.03 15.04 -26.48
N TRP A 309 -20.32 15.87 -25.48
CA TRP A 309 -21.58 16.59 -25.36
C TRP A 309 -21.41 17.90 -24.60
N VAL A 310 -22.32 18.85 -24.84
CA VAL A 310 -22.40 20.11 -24.08
C VAL A 310 -23.83 20.65 -24.05
N GLY A 311 -24.26 21.13 -22.88
CA GLY A 311 -25.51 21.87 -22.69
C GLY A 311 -25.28 23.36 -22.87
N VAL A 312 -26.21 24.03 -23.55
CA VAL A 312 -26.21 25.48 -23.82
C VAL A 312 -27.54 26.05 -23.37
N GLN A 313 -27.54 27.11 -22.57
CA GLN A 313 -28.74 27.81 -22.14
C GLN A 313 -28.64 29.31 -22.43
N GLY A 314 -29.79 29.99 -22.45
CA GLY A 314 -29.85 31.43 -22.73
C GLY A 314 -29.87 31.75 -24.23
N LEU A 315 -30.32 30.81 -25.06
CA LEU A 315 -30.55 31.06 -26.48
C LEU A 315 -31.72 32.04 -26.64
N ARG A 316 -31.56 33.03 -27.52
CA ARG A 316 -32.61 34.00 -27.82
C ARG A 316 -33.61 33.40 -28.81
N PRO A 317 -34.92 33.71 -28.70
CA PRO A 317 -35.94 33.23 -29.63
C PRO A 317 -35.77 33.87 -31.02
N ASP A 318 -36.21 33.15 -32.08
CA ASP A 318 -36.20 33.60 -33.49
C ASP A 318 -34.80 33.96 -34.05
N LEU A 319 -33.76 33.23 -33.62
CA LEU A 319 -32.37 33.44 -34.03
C LEU A 319 -31.69 32.13 -34.47
N THR A 320 -30.74 32.24 -35.41
CA THR A 320 -29.95 31.10 -35.89
C THR A 320 -28.53 31.14 -35.33
N TYR A 321 -28.09 30.04 -34.74
CA TYR A 321 -26.77 29.85 -34.16
C TYR A 321 -25.99 28.80 -34.96
N ALA A 322 -24.70 29.05 -35.20
CA ALA A 322 -23.76 28.11 -35.80
C ALA A 322 -22.76 27.66 -34.73
N PHE A 323 -22.73 26.36 -34.46
CA PHE A 323 -21.83 25.73 -33.50
C PHE A 323 -20.80 24.90 -34.24
N GLU A 324 -19.52 25.18 -34.00
CA GLU A 324 -18.40 24.46 -34.60
C GLU A 324 -17.68 23.68 -33.50
N VAL A 325 -17.61 22.37 -33.65
CA VAL A 325 -16.94 21.45 -32.72
C VAL A 325 -15.58 21.08 -33.30
N MET A 326 -14.53 21.16 -32.47
CA MET A 326 -13.18 20.71 -32.82
C MET A 326 -12.68 19.67 -31.83
N ALA A 327 -11.92 18.71 -32.35
CA ALA A 327 -11.15 17.75 -31.57
C ALA A 327 -9.71 18.28 -31.40
N ILE A 328 -9.17 18.19 -30.18
CA ILE A 328 -7.87 18.71 -29.80
C ILE A 328 -7.14 17.61 -29.03
N ASN A 329 -5.83 17.49 -29.24
CA ASN A 329 -4.95 16.64 -28.44
C ASN A 329 -3.64 17.37 -28.09
N GLY A 330 -2.76 16.73 -27.32
CA GLY A 330 -1.53 17.37 -26.81
C GLY A 330 -0.55 17.89 -27.87
N VAL A 331 -0.66 17.47 -29.14
CA VAL A 331 0.18 17.95 -30.25
C VAL A 331 -0.50 18.98 -31.13
N SER A 332 -1.80 19.21 -30.96
CA SER A 332 -2.58 20.11 -31.79
C SER A 332 -2.12 21.57 -31.69
N SER A 333 -1.53 21.97 -30.56
CA SER A 333 -0.95 23.31 -30.35
C SER A 333 0.41 23.51 -31.03
N VAL A 334 1.11 22.43 -31.34
CA VAL A 334 2.45 22.45 -31.96
C VAL A 334 2.37 22.26 -33.47
N ALA A 335 1.29 21.66 -33.96
CA ALA A 335 1.05 21.51 -35.38
C ALA A 335 0.74 22.86 -36.05
N LEU A 336 1.55 23.22 -37.04
CA LEU A 336 1.35 24.42 -37.85
C LEU A 336 0.31 24.11 -38.95
N GLY A 337 -0.98 24.23 -38.62
CA GLY A 337 -2.07 23.99 -39.58
C GLY A 337 -3.46 24.41 -39.06
N PRO A 338 -4.46 24.57 -39.94
CA PRO A 338 -5.83 24.85 -39.54
C PRO A 338 -6.42 23.64 -38.80
N VAL A 339 -7.10 23.89 -37.67
CA VAL A 339 -7.78 22.85 -36.89
C VAL A 339 -9.04 22.40 -37.63
N PRO A 340 -9.21 21.10 -37.94
CA PRO A 340 -10.43 20.58 -38.53
C PRO A 340 -11.65 20.80 -37.62
N VAL A 341 -12.78 21.23 -38.19
CA VAL A 341 -14.03 21.51 -37.47
C VAL A 341 -15.20 20.78 -38.12
N GLU A 342 -16.19 20.42 -37.31
CA GLU A 342 -17.51 19.98 -37.76
C GLU A 342 -18.58 20.95 -37.24
N ALA A 343 -19.48 21.41 -38.10
CA ALA A 343 -20.40 22.50 -37.79
C ALA A 343 -21.88 22.11 -37.89
N VAL A 344 -22.70 22.65 -36.99
CA VAL A 344 -24.17 22.50 -37.02
C VAL A 344 -24.86 23.85 -36.84
N ASN A 345 -25.93 24.08 -37.59
CA ASN A 345 -26.77 25.27 -37.47
C ASN A 345 -28.08 24.94 -36.73
N VAL A 346 -28.46 25.78 -35.78
CA VAL A 346 -29.64 25.61 -34.92
C VAL A 346 -30.47 26.89 -34.94
N THR A 347 -31.77 26.80 -35.22
CA THR A 347 -32.69 27.94 -35.21
C THR A 347 -33.70 27.78 -34.07
N THR A 348 -33.89 28.81 -33.24
CA THR A 348 -34.78 28.78 -32.06
C THR A 348 -36.24 29.11 -32.38
N ASP A 349 -37.17 28.45 -31.67
CA ASP A 349 -38.62 28.62 -31.84
C ASP A 349 -39.16 29.96 -31.26
N ARG A 350 -40.42 30.28 -31.59
CA ARG A 350 -41.19 31.42 -31.06
C ARG A 350 -41.74 31.16 -29.65
N GLU A 351 -41.82 32.19 -28.80
CA GLU A 351 -42.15 32.10 -27.37
C GLU A 351 -43.61 31.66 -27.06
N VAL A 352 -43.80 30.74 -26.07
CA VAL A 352 -45.12 30.22 -25.59
C VAL A 352 -45.61 30.92 -24.30
N PRO A 353 -46.89 30.82 -23.88
CA PRO A 353 -47.40 31.49 -22.68
C PRO A 353 -46.74 31.01 -21.37
N PRO A 354 -46.56 31.90 -20.38
CA PRO A 354 -46.01 31.51 -19.08
C PRO A 354 -46.98 30.63 -18.27
N PRO A 355 -46.48 29.88 -17.25
CA PRO A 355 -47.30 28.99 -16.44
C PRO A 355 -48.38 29.76 -15.66
N VAL A 356 -49.58 29.18 -15.57
CA VAL A 356 -50.71 29.75 -14.80
C VAL A 356 -50.45 29.61 -13.31
N SER A 357 -50.48 30.72 -12.58
CA SER A 357 -50.36 30.78 -11.12
C SER A 357 -51.69 31.14 -10.46
N ASP A 358 -51.78 30.98 -9.13
CA ASP A 358 -52.87 31.51 -8.30
C ASP A 358 -54.28 30.95 -8.57
N ILE A 359 -54.39 29.62 -8.71
CA ILE A 359 -55.66 28.90 -8.80
C ILE A 359 -56.49 29.14 -7.52
N GLN A 360 -57.77 29.48 -7.67
CA GLN A 360 -58.73 29.72 -6.59
C GLN A 360 -59.89 28.72 -6.65
N VAL A 361 -60.31 28.20 -5.48
CA VAL A 361 -61.49 27.33 -5.38
C VAL A 361 -62.72 28.20 -5.10
N THR A 362 -63.64 28.27 -6.06
CA THR A 362 -64.88 29.08 -5.96
C THR A 362 -66.08 28.29 -5.42
N GLY A 363 -66.03 26.96 -5.46
CA GLY A 363 -67.09 26.10 -4.96
C GLY A 363 -66.58 24.69 -4.66
N ALA A 364 -67.08 24.08 -3.58
CA ALA A 364 -66.78 22.71 -3.22
C ALA A 364 -68.05 21.99 -2.76
N SER A 365 -68.33 20.82 -3.34
CA SER A 365 -69.40 19.91 -2.95
C SER A 365 -68.80 18.58 -2.44
N PRO A 366 -69.61 17.61 -1.99
CA PRO A 366 -69.11 16.27 -1.68
C PRO A 366 -68.54 15.51 -2.89
N SER A 367 -68.77 15.97 -4.13
CA SER A 367 -68.33 15.25 -5.35
C SER A 367 -67.81 16.13 -6.48
N SER A 368 -67.66 17.44 -6.26
CA SER A 368 -67.16 18.38 -7.25
C SER A 368 -66.37 19.54 -6.65
N LEU A 369 -65.47 20.12 -7.46
CA LEU A 369 -64.69 21.32 -7.17
C LEU A 369 -64.79 22.31 -8.34
N SER A 370 -65.13 23.56 -8.06
CA SER A 370 -65.13 24.65 -9.03
C SER A 370 -63.91 25.53 -8.82
N LEU A 371 -63.18 25.81 -9.90
CA LEU A 371 -61.87 26.47 -9.90
C LEU A 371 -61.85 27.66 -10.85
N THR A 372 -61.12 28.71 -10.49
CA THR A 372 -60.85 29.87 -11.35
C THR A 372 -59.38 30.29 -11.27
N TRP A 373 -58.84 30.92 -12.31
CA TRP A 373 -57.45 31.40 -12.34
C TRP A 373 -57.30 32.69 -13.17
N PRO A 374 -56.26 33.49 -12.93
CA PRO A 374 -55.95 34.64 -13.76
C PRO A 374 -55.41 34.23 -15.15
N ILE A 375 -55.67 35.08 -16.15
CA ILE A 375 -55.12 34.90 -17.51
C ILE A 375 -53.63 35.30 -17.49
N PRO A 376 -52.69 34.41 -17.87
CA PRO A 376 -51.27 34.72 -17.87
C PRO A 376 -50.93 35.77 -18.93
N TYR A 377 -50.11 36.77 -18.56
CA TYR A 377 -49.65 37.81 -19.47
C TYR A 377 -48.67 37.22 -20.50
N SER A 378 -48.95 37.38 -21.79
CA SER A 378 -48.02 37.03 -22.87
C SER A 378 -47.78 38.26 -23.75
N SER A 379 -46.52 38.57 -24.00
CA SER A 379 -46.07 39.71 -24.83
C SER A 379 -46.41 39.56 -26.31
N ASN A 380 -46.67 38.34 -26.79
CA ASN A 380 -46.72 38.01 -28.23
C ASN A 380 -47.94 37.21 -28.70
N GLY A 381 -49.01 37.06 -27.90
CA GLY A 381 -50.24 36.42 -28.38
C GLY A 381 -51.35 36.24 -27.33
N ALA A 382 -52.60 36.16 -27.80
CA ALA A 382 -53.75 35.89 -26.94
C ALA A 382 -53.77 34.41 -26.50
N VAL A 383 -54.17 34.15 -25.25
CA VAL A 383 -54.41 32.79 -24.75
C VAL A 383 -55.69 32.24 -25.40
N LEU A 384 -55.58 31.08 -26.04
CA LEU A 384 -56.65 30.42 -26.79
C LEU A 384 -57.49 29.49 -25.91
N ASP A 385 -56.84 28.62 -25.15
CA ASP A 385 -57.49 27.68 -24.22
C ASP A 385 -56.56 27.27 -23.06
N TYR A 386 -57.13 26.54 -22.10
CA TYR A 386 -56.46 26.01 -20.93
C TYR A 386 -56.64 24.49 -20.83
N GLU A 387 -55.67 23.85 -20.20
CA GLU A 387 -55.74 22.44 -19.81
C GLU A 387 -55.45 22.30 -18.31
N VAL A 388 -56.39 21.67 -17.61
CA VAL A 388 -56.37 21.41 -16.17
C VAL A 388 -56.02 19.93 -15.95
N LYS A 389 -54.95 19.69 -15.20
CA LYS A 389 -54.50 18.36 -14.79
C LYS A 389 -54.83 18.17 -13.31
N TYR A 390 -55.44 17.05 -12.93
CA TYR A 390 -55.76 16.77 -11.52
C TYR A 390 -55.67 15.28 -11.16
N HIS A 391 -55.30 15.00 -9.91
CA HIS A 391 -55.26 13.64 -9.35
C HIS A 391 -55.44 13.64 -7.84
N GLU A 392 -55.76 12.47 -7.26
CA GLU A 392 -55.92 12.29 -5.82
C GLU A 392 -54.56 12.40 -5.11
N LYS A 393 -54.52 13.13 -3.99
CA LYS A 393 -53.30 13.36 -3.21
C LYS A 393 -52.87 12.05 -2.53
N GLY A 394 -51.67 11.56 -2.85
CA GLY A 394 -51.13 10.29 -2.34
C GLY A 394 -51.25 9.09 -3.28
N VAL A 395 -51.83 9.25 -4.47
CA VAL A 395 -51.82 8.23 -5.53
C VAL A 395 -50.78 8.62 -6.60
N GLU A 396 -49.66 7.91 -6.65
CA GLU A 396 -48.63 8.10 -7.67
C GLU A 396 -48.77 7.07 -8.81
N GLY A 397 -48.91 7.55 -10.05
CA GLY A 397 -48.94 6.72 -11.25
C GLY A 397 -49.75 7.34 -12.41
N PRO A 398 -49.41 7.04 -13.68
CA PRO A 398 -50.06 7.64 -14.85
C PRO A 398 -51.53 7.24 -15.02
N SER A 399 -51.99 6.17 -14.34
CA SER A 399 -53.36 5.68 -14.35
C SER A 399 -54.33 6.46 -13.45
N GLY A 400 -53.83 7.34 -12.57
CA GLY A 400 -54.64 8.17 -11.66
C GLY A 400 -54.85 9.62 -12.09
N VAL A 401 -54.16 10.08 -13.14
CA VAL A 401 -54.16 11.48 -13.60
C VAL A 401 -55.28 11.72 -14.58
N ARG A 402 -56.08 12.77 -14.33
CA ARG A 402 -57.18 13.20 -15.20
C ARG A 402 -56.89 14.58 -15.78
N PHE A 403 -57.41 14.83 -16.98
CA PHE A 403 -57.26 16.09 -17.69
C PHE A 403 -58.63 16.64 -18.10
N LEU A 404 -58.77 17.96 -18.06
CA LEU A 404 -59.95 18.70 -18.51
C LEU A 404 -59.49 19.91 -19.34
N LYS A 405 -60.06 20.10 -20.52
CA LYS A 405 -59.80 21.29 -21.35
C LYS A 405 -60.95 22.27 -21.23
N THR A 406 -60.63 23.56 -21.19
CA THR A 406 -61.61 24.65 -21.11
C THR A 406 -61.11 25.86 -21.90
N SER A 407 -62.03 26.54 -22.59
CA SER A 407 -61.74 27.82 -23.26
C SER A 407 -61.88 29.03 -22.33
N GLU A 408 -62.42 28.82 -21.13
CA GLU A 408 -62.63 29.86 -20.12
C GLU A 408 -61.55 29.76 -19.03
N ASN A 409 -61.32 30.84 -18.29
CA ASN A 409 -60.38 30.85 -17.15
C ASN A 409 -61.00 30.25 -15.86
N GLN A 410 -61.92 29.30 -16.04
CA GLN A 410 -62.62 28.57 -14.99
C GLN A 410 -62.94 27.13 -15.42
N ALA A 411 -63.05 26.23 -14.44
CA ALA A 411 -63.40 24.83 -14.67
C ALA A 411 -64.12 24.20 -13.46
N GLU A 412 -65.02 23.25 -13.73
CA GLU A 412 -65.63 22.41 -12.70
C GLU A 412 -65.16 20.95 -12.85
N LEU A 413 -64.51 20.44 -11.81
CA LEU A 413 -64.09 19.05 -11.68
C LEU A 413 -65.23 18.26 -11.03
N GLN A 414 -65.83 17.31 -11.76
CA GLN A 414 -66.96 16.50 -11.28
C GLN A 414 -66.58 15.02 -11.05
N GLY A 415 -67.38 14.28 -10.28
CA GLY A 415 -67.17 12.86 -10.03
C GLY A 415 -65.98 12.55 -9.10
N LEU A 416 -65.74 13.44 -8.14
CA LEU A 416 -64.69 13.33 -7.14
C LEU A 416 -65.16 12.52 -5.92
N LYS A 417 -64.21 11.90 -5.20
CA LYS A 417 -64.48 11.15 -3.97
C LYS A 417 -64.75 12.11 -2.81
N ARG A 418 -65.69 11.74 -1.94
CA ARG A 418 -66.13 12.53 -0.78
C ARG A 418 -64.99 12.72 0.23
N GLY A 419 -64.87 13.91 0.81
CA GLY A 419 -63.86 14.25 1.82
C GLY A 419 -62.40 14.14 1.36
N THR A 420 -62.14 13.96 0.06
CA THR A 420 -60.81 13.61 -0.48
C THR A 420 -60.07 14.85 -1.01
N SER A 421 -58.75 14.89 -0.81
CA SER A 421 -57.86 15.95 -1.33
C SER A 421 -57.33 15.61 -2.73
N TYR A 422 -57.33 16.61 -3.61
CA TYR A 422 -56.87 16.54 -4.99
C TYR A 422 -55.78 17.59 -5.25
N LEU A 423 -54.77 17.21 -6.02
CA LEU A 423 -53.75 18.12 -6.54
C LEU A 423 -54.13 18.56 -7.96
N VAL A 424 -54.12 19.87 -8.20
CA VAL A 424 -54.57 20.48 -9.47
C VAL A 424 -53.48 21.38 -10.05
N GLN A 425 -53.28 21.33 -11.37
CA GLN A 425 -52.37 22.18 -12.14
C GLN A 425 -53.06 22.69 -13.41
N VAL A 426 -52.72 23.90 -13.87
CA VAL A 426 -53.28 24.50 -15.08
C VAL A 426 -52.16 24.98 -16.00
N ARG A 427 -52.34 24.82 -17.32
CA ARG A 427 -51.50 25.46 -18.35
C ARG A 427 -52.34 26.16 -19.40
N ALA A 428 -51.76 27.19 -20.03
CA ALA A 428 -52.38 27.99 -21.09
C ALA A 428 -51.78 27.67 -22.47
N ARG A 429 -52.54 27.91 -23.54
CA ARG A 429 -52.12 27.71 -24.94
C ARG A 429 -52.20 29.00 -25.75
N SER A 430 -51.20 29.29 -26.60
CA SER A 430 -51.28 30.31 -27.66
C SER A 430 -51.16 29.66 -29.05
N GLU A 431 -51.07 30.47 -30.11
CA GLU A 431 -50.75 29.99 -31.46
C GLU A 431 -49.40 29.26 -31.53
N ALA A 432 -48.45 29.57 -30.64
CA ALA A 432 -47.15 28.91 -30.55
C ALA A 432 -47.21 27.54 -29.82
N GLY A 433 -48.33 27.21 -29.16
CA GLY A 433 -48.52 25.93 -28.46
C GLY A 433 -48.82 26.08 -26.95
N TYR A 434 -48.79 24.96 -26.23
CA TYR A 434 -49.04 24.91 -24.78
C TYR A 434 -47.80 25.36 -24.01
N GLY A 435 -47.99 26.29 -23.07
CA GLY A 435 -47.00 26.62 -22.04
C GLY A 435 -46.84 25.52 -20.99
N PRO A 436 -45.88 25.66 -20.07
CA PRO A 436 -45.68 24.71 -18.98
C PRO A 436 -46.84 24.72 -17.97
N PHE A 437 -47.04 23.61 -17.24
CA PHE A 437 -48.00 23.54 -16.13
C PHE A 437 -47.53 24.39 -14.93
N GLY A 438 -48.50 25.05 -14.27
CA GLY A 438 -48.28 25.75 -13.01
C GLY A 438 -47.95 24.84 -11.82
N ARG A 439 -47.71 25.45 -10.66
CA ARG A 439 -47.49 24.72 -9.39
C ARG A 439 -48.74 23.94 -8.99
N GLU A 440 -48.54 22.83 -8.29
CA GLU A 440 -49.63 22.01 -7.75
C GLU A 440 -50.40 22.77 -6.67
N HIS A 441 -51.73 22.81 -6.81
CA HIS A 441 -52.66 23.42 -5.88
C HIS A 441 -53.49 22.33 -5.18
N ASP A 442 -53.54 22.36 -3.85
CA ASP A 442 -54.28 21.39 -3.03
C ASP A 442 -55.73 21.85 -2.84
N SER A 443 -56.70 20.98 -3.13
CA SER A 443 -58.13 21.26 -3.02
C SER A 443 -58.90 20.06 -2.48
N GLN A 444 -59.86 20.29 -1.57
CA GLN A 444 -60.60 19.21 -0.88
C GLN A 444 -62.12 19.33 -1.06
N THR A 445 -62.79 18.21 -1.34
CA THR A 445 -64.27 18.10 -1.38
C THR A 445 -64.90 18.10 0.03
N LYS A 446 -66.15 18.57 0.18
CA LYS A 446 -66.84 18.68 1.48
C LYS A 446 -67.29 17.32 2.07
N LEU A 447 -67.50 17.29 3.39
CA LEU A 447 -68.20 16.23 4.14
C LEU A 447 -69.59 16.77 4.54
N ASP A 448 -70.63 15.94 4.52
CA ASP A 448 -71.99 16.38 4.88
C ASP A 448 -72.10 16.67 6.39
N GLU A 449 -72.49 17.91 6.73
CA GLU A 449 -72.93 18.32 8.07
C GLU A 449 -74.43 18.04 8.23
N ASN A 450 -74.79 16.80 8.59
CA ASN A 450 -76.02 16.49 9.35
C ASN A 450 -76.09 14.99 9.66
N GLU A 451 -75.50 14.57 10.78
CA GLU A 451 -75.89 13.38 11.56
C GLU A 451 -75.30 13.56 12.97
N THR A 452 -75.81 14.55 13.71
CA THR A 452 -75.34 14.89 15.07
C THR A 452 -76.35 14.56 16.18
N TRP A 453 -77.48 13.86 15.91
CA TRP A 453 -78.54 13.70 16.94
C TRP A 453 -79.13 12.29 17.12
N ARG A 454 -78.46 11.20 16.73
CA ARG A 454 -79.05 9.84 16.86
C ARG A 454 -78.22 8.76 17.57
N GLU A 455 -77.15 9.09 18.29
CA GLU A 455 -76.39 8.08 19.07
C GLU A 455 -76.30 8.33 20.58
N GLN A 456 -77.13 9.20 21.15
CA GLN A 456 -77.17 9.45 22.61
C GLN A 456 -78.36 8.83 23.38
N LEU A 457 -79.15 7.93 22.79
CA LEU A 457 -80.26 7.26 23.51
C LEU A 457 -80.34 5.73 23.32
N ALA A 458 -79.20 5.06 23.16
CA ALA A 458 -79.13 3.60 23.26
C ALA A 458 -78.05 3.12 24.26
N LEU A 459 -77.61 4.00 25.16
CA LEU A 459 -76.87 3.61 26.36
C LEU A 459 -77.85 3.57 27.53
N ILE A 460 -78.63 2.49 27.62
CA ILE A 460 -79.15 1.81 28.83
C ILE A 460 -80.06 0.68 28.31
N SER A 461 -79.44 -0.44 27.96
CA SER A 461 -79.92 -1.83 28.11
C SER A 461 -79.20 -2.71 27.09
N GLY A 462 -78.44 -3.71 27.57
CA GLY A 462 -77.86 -4.74 26.69
C GLY A 462 -76.35 -4.93 26.78
N THR A 463 -75.75 -4.73 27.95
CA THR A 463 -74.58 -5.51 28.36
C THR A 463 -74.86 -7.00 28.16
N ALA A 464 -74.10 -7.68 27.26
CA ALA A 464 -73.66 -9.08 27.39
C ALA A 464 -73.01 -9.67 26.13
N ALA A 465 -73.23 -9.12 24.92
CA ALA A 465 -72.82 -9.83 23.69
C ALA A 465 -71.43 -9.47 23.15
N VAL A 466 -70.96 -8.23 23.32
CA VAL A 466 -69.73 -7.75 22.64
C VAL A 466 -68.44 -8.17 23.38
N GLY A 467 -68.49 -8.24 24.71
CA GLY A 467 -67.37 -8.73 25.52
C GLY A 467 -67.06 -10.21 25.28
N VAL A 468 -68.09 -11.03 25.07
CA VAL A 468 -67.92 -12.46 24.76
C VAL A 468 -67.33 -12.64 23.36
N ILE A 469 -67.69 -11.81 22.39
CA ILE A 469 -67.15 -11.87 21.02
C ILE A 469 -65.68 -11.41 20.95
N LEU A 470 -65.30 -10.35 21.68
CA LEU A 470 -63.90 -9.91 21.76
C LEU A 470 -63.01 -10.92 22.49
N ILE A 471 -63.51 -11.52 23.57
CA ILE A 471 -62.79 -12.60 24.28
C ILE A 471 -62.73 -13.86 23.40
N LEU A 472 -63.77 -14.20 22.64
CA LEU A 472 -63.74 -15.32 21.69
C LEU A 472 -62.80 -15.06 20.51
N VAL A 473 -62.68 -13.84 20.01
CA VAL A 473 -61.72 -13.50 18.94
C VAL A 473 -60.29 -13.55 19.46
N VAL A 474 -60.02 -13.10 20.68
CA VAL A 474 -58.69 -13.21 21.31
C VAL A 474 -58.36 -14.66 21.67
N ILE A 475 -59.33 -15.46 22.12
CA ILE A 475 -59.16 -16.90 22.36
C ILE A 475 -59.01 -17.66 21.03
N VAL A 476 -59.72 -17.29 19.96
CA VAL A 476 -59.57 -17.90 18.62
C VAL A 476 -58.20 -17.53 18.04
N ILE A 477 -57.73 -16.29 18.17
CA ILE A 477 -56.38 -15.89 17.75
C ILE A 477 -55.32 -16.59 18.62
N ALA A 478 -55.52 -16.71 19.94
CA ALA A 478 -54.62 -17.44 20.83
C ALA A 478 -54.63 -18.95 20.55
N VAL A 479 -55.77 -19.56 20.24
CA VAL A 479 -55.92 -20.99 19.88
C VAL A 479 -55.42 -21.25 18.45
N LEU A 480 -55.52 -20.30 17.52
CA LEU A 480 -54.91 -20.38 16.18
C LEU A 480 -53.39 -20.22 16.23
N CYS A 481 -52.87 -19.40 17.16
CA CYS A 481 -51.44 -19.28 17.43
C CYS A 481 -50.87 -20.47 18.23
N LEU A 482 -51.65 -21.07 19.14
CA LEU A 482 -51.22 -22.22 19.95
C LEU A 482 -51.52 -23.60 19.32
N ARG A 483 -52.46 -23.71 18.36
CA ARG A 483 -52.67 -24.94 17.56
C ARG A 483 -51.78 -25.04 16.33
N LYS A 484 -51.06 -23.97 15.96
CA LYS A 484 -50.00 -24.03 14.93
C LYS A 484 -48.60 -24.19 15.52
N GLN A 485 -48.50 -24.61 16.79
CA GLN A 485 -47.22 -24.83 17.46
C GLN A 485 -47.26 -26.06 18.39
N SER A 486 -47.72 -27.21 17.89
CA SER A 486 -47.30 -28.52 18.41
C SER A 486 -47.75 -29.65 17.46
N SER A 487 -46.93 -29.94 16.45
CA SER A 487 -46.60 -31.31 16.02
C SER A 487 -45.58 -31.26 14.87
N GLY A 488 -44.34 -31.66 15.15
CA GLY A 488 -43.49 -32.42 14.23
C GLY A 488 -42.77 -31.71 13.08
N ARG A 489 -41.56 -31.24 13.39
CA ARG A 489 -40.27 -31.44 12.69
C ARG A 489 -40.08 -31.02 11.21
N ASP A 490 -38.91 -30.41 11.03
CA ASP A 490 -38.11 -30.13 9.84
C ASP A 490 -38.62 -28.99 8.94
N ALA A 491 -38.22 -27.76 9.30
CA ALA A 491 -38.33 -26.58 8.44
C ALA A 491 -36.92 -26.16 7.98
N GLU A 492 -36.59 -26.61 6.78
CA GLU A 492 -35.54 -26.09 5.91
C GLU A 492 -35.73 -24.57 5.75
N TYR A 493 -34.79 -23.80 6.29
CA TYR A 493 -34.78 -22.34 6.22
C TYR A 493 -34.32 -21.95 4.80
N SER A 494 -35.25 -21.52 3.95
CA SER A 494 -34.95 -20.98 2.63
C SER A 494 -34.18 -19.66 2.78
N ASP A 495 -32.87 -19.79 2.64
CA ASP A 495 -31.90 -18.72 2.42
C ASP A 495 -32.30 -17.92 1.16
N LYS A 496 -32.56 -16.63 1.34
CA LYS A 496 -32.67 -15.66 0.24
C LYS A 496 -31.67 -14.54 0.50
N HIS A 497 -30.38 -14.87 0.43
CA HIS A 497 -29.35 -13.91 0.06
C HIS A 497 -29.09 -14.07 -1.44
N GLY A 498 -29.36 -13.01 -2.21
CA GLY A 498 -29.04 -12.95 -3.63
C GLY A 498 -27.54 -13.07 -3.83
N GLN A 499 -27.07 -14.30 -4.04
CA GLN A 499 -25.66 -14.64 -4.15
C GLN A 499 -25.19 -14.45 -5.60
N TYR A 500 -24.33 -13.46 -5.83
CA TYR A 500 -23.55 -13.34 -7.06
C TYR A 500 -22.54 -14.49 -7.15
N LEU A 501 -23.01 -15.65 -7.62
CA LEU A 501 -22.19 -16.81 -7.94
C LEU A 501 -21.53 -16.60 -9.31
N ILE A 502 -20.23 -16.31 -9.33
CA ILE A 502 -19.40 -16.58 -10.51
C ILE A 502 -19.04 -18.07 -10.45
N GLY A 503 -19.18 -18.77 -11.57
CA GLY A 503 -19.11 -20.24 -11.70
C GLY A 503 -18.13 -20.94 -10.75
N HIS A 504 -18.65 -21.99 -10.08
CA HIS A 504 -18.04 -22.78 -9.00
C HIS A 504 -18.16 -22.22 -7.57
N GLY A 505 -19.38 -21.95 -7.07
CA GLY A 505 -19.72 -22.09 -5.63
C GLY A 505 -18.85 -21.39 -4.59
N THR A 506 -18.00 -20.43 -4.98
CA THR A 506 -16.98 -19.82 -4.13
C THR A 506 -17.43 -18.39 -3.83
N LYS A 507 -17.65 -18.08 -2.57
CA LYS A 507 -17.96 -16.72 -2.09
C LYS A 507 -16.72 -15.84 -2.32
N VAL A 508 -16.84 -14.75 -3.06
CA VAL A 508 -15.73 -13.82 -3.35
C VAL A 508 -16.02 -12.48 -2.67
N TYR A 509 -14.99 -11.83 -2.13
CA TYR A 509 -15.09 -10.47 -1.60
C TYR A 509 -15.51 -9.48 -2.71
N ILE A 510 -16.47 -8.61 -2.39
CA ILE A 510 -16.91 -7.50 -3.24
C ILE A 510 -16.37 -6.21 -2.63
N ASP A 511 -15.65 -5.43 -3.42
CA ASP A 511 -15.08 -4.17 -2.97
C ASP A 511 -16.20 -3.12 -2.77
N PRO A 512 -16.51 -2.65 -1.53
CA PRO A 512 -17.59 -1.69 -1.30
C PRO A 512 -17.42 -0.37 -2.06
N PHE A 513 -16.21 -0.06 -2.53
CA PHE A 513 -15.95 1.10 -3.38
C PHE A 513 -16.51 0.96 -4.81
N THR A 514 -17.04 -0.20 -5.21
CA THR A 514 -17.81 -0.33 -6.46
C THR A 514 -19.21 0.26 -6.38
N TYR A 515 -19.68 0.62 -5.18
CA TYR A 515 -20.97 1.27 -4.96
C TYR A 515 -20.79 2.79 -4.99
N GLU A 516 -21.73 3.50 -5.62
CA GLU A 516 -21.75 4.96 -5.65
C GLU A 516 -22.14 5.56 -4.28
N ASP A 517 -23.05 4.90 -3.54
CA ASP A 517 -23.50 5.28 -2.19
C ASP A 517 -23.01 4.27 -1.12
N PRO A 518 -22.16 4.68 -0.16
CA PRO A 518 -21.69 3.82 0.94
C PRO A 518 -22.83 3.25 1.80
N ASN A 519 -23.96 3.95 1.90
CA ASN A 519 -25.11 3.44 2.65
C ASN A 519 -25.74 2.23 1.96
N GLU A 520 -25.61 2.10 0.63
CA GLU A 520 -26.09 0.94 -0.10
C GLU A 520 -25.26 -0.30 0.21
N ALA A 521 -23.93 -0.17 0.15
CA ALA A 521 -23.02 -1.25 0.55
C ALA A 521 -23.22 -1.69 2.01
N VAL A 522 -23.45 -0.73 2.92
CA VAL A 522 -23.77 -1.04 4.32
C VAL A 522 -25.11 -1.78 4.44
N ARG A 523 -26.15 -1.38 3.70
CA ARG A 523 -27.45 -2.08 3.72
C ARG A 523 -27.35 -3.50 3.17
N GLU A 524 -26.44 -3.75 2.24
CA GLU A 524 -26.23 -5.07 1.65
C GLU A 524 -25.41 -5.99 2.57
N PHE A 525 -24.33 -5.49 3.17
CA PHE A 525 -23.36 -6.32 3.89
C PHE A 525 -23.45 -6.24 5.41
N ALA A 526 -24.11 -5.23 5.98
CA ALA A 526 -24.20 -5.03 7.43
C ALA A 526 -25.66 -5.03 7.91
N LYS A 527 -25.84 -5.45 9.17
CA LYS A 527 -27.14 -5.45 9.83
C LYS A 527 -27.37 -4.12 10.54
N GLU A 528 -28.44 -3.41 10.21
CA GLU A 528 -28.89 -2.25 10.99
C GLU A 528 -29.43 -2.70 12.36
N ILE A 529 -28.98 -2.02 13.42
CA ILE A 529 -29.38 -2.26 14.81
C ILE A 529 -30.12 -1.03 15.32
N ASP A 530 -31.27 -1.25 15.94
CA ASP A 530 -31.99 -0.18 16.63
C ASP A 530 -31.19 0.31 17.84
N VAL A 531 -31.02 1.63 17.96
CA VAL A 531 -30.24 2.28 19.03
C VAL A 531 -30.75 1.91 20.42
N SER A 532 -32.05 1.61 20.59
CA SER A 532 -32.64 1.19 21.86
C SER A 532 -32.11 -0.15 22.38
N TYR A 533 -31.51 -0.96 21.52
CA TYR A 533 -30.88 -2.23 21.89
C TYR A 533 -29.42 -2.09 22.33
N VAL A 534 -28.85 -0.89 22.20
CA VAL A 534 -27.44 -0.62 22.45
C VAL A 534 -27.30 0.21 23.72
N LYS A 535 -26.45 -0.24 24.65
CA LYS A 535 -26.08 0.51 25.85
C LYS A 535 -24.58 0.73 25.88
N ILE A 536 -24.14 1.98 25.77
CA ILE A 536 -22.74 2.37 25.93
C ILE A 536 -22.40 2.39 27.43
N GLU A 537 -21.28 1.78 27.83
CA GLU A 537 -20.84 1.74 29.23
C GLU A 537 -19.64 2.67 29.48
N GLU A 538 -18.48 2.36 28.91
CA GLU A 538 -17.22 3.06 29.18
C GLU A 538 -16.37 3.21 27.91
N VAL A 539 -15.55 4.26 27.85
CA VAL A 539 -14.60 4.46 26.75
C VAL A 539 -13.38 3.59 26.98
N ILE A 540 -13.04 2.73 26.02
CA ILE A 540 -11.90 1.80 26.07
C ILE A 540 -10.72 2.24 25.20
N GLY A 541 -10.94 3.18 24.27
CA GLY A 541 -9.88 3.72 23.43
C GLY A 541 -10.35 4.87 22.54
N ALA A 542 -9.41 5.53 21.90
CA ALA A 542 -9.66 6.51 20.85
C ALA A 542 -9.08 5.98 19.54
N GLY A 543 -9.91 5.94 18.50
CA GLY A 543 -9.51 5.60 17.13
C GLY A 543 -9.51 6.82 16.22
N GLU A 544 -9.19 6.61 14.95
CA GLU A 544 -9.10 7.67 13.93
C GLU A 544 -10.40 8.46 13.74
N PHE A 545 -11.54 7.77 13.81
CA PHE A 545 -12.86 8.35 13.55
C PHE A 545 -13.59 8.82 14.83
N GLY A 546 -13.06 8.49 16.01
CA GLY A 546 -13.73 8.81 17.26
C GLY A 546 -13.36 7.92 18.43
N GLU A 547 -14.31 7.69 19.33
CA GLU A 547 -14.11 6.89 20.53
C GLU A 547 -14.58 5.46 20.31
N VAL A 548 -13.82 4.51 20.86
CA VAL A 548 -14.20 3.12 20.97
C VAL A 548 -14.67 2.90 22.40
N CYS A 549 -15.91 2.46 22.56
CA CYS A 549 -16.53 2.23 23.84
C CYS A 549 -16.85 0.75 24.02
N ARG A 550 -16.75 0.25 25.25
CA ARG A 550 -17.37 -1.00 25.64
C ARG A 550 -18.85 -0.76 25.90
N GLY A 551 -19.69 -1.69 25.46
CA GLY A 551 -21.14 -1.60 25.66
C GLY A 551 -21.81 -2.96 25.70
N ARG A 552 -23.14 -2.93 25.81
CA ARG A 552 -24.01 -4.10 25.79
C ARG A 552 -24.99 -4.02 24.62
N LEU A 553 -25.20 -5.17 23.98
CA LEU A 553 -26.17 -5.35 22.92
C LEU A 553 -27.25 -6.33 23.40
N LYS A 554 -28.51 -5.90 23.38
CA LYS A 554 -29.67 -6.72 23.76
C LYS A 554 -30.71 -6.71 22.64
N THR A 555 -30.53 -7.61 21.68
CA THR A 555 -31.50 -7.78 20.58
C THR A 555 -32.66 -8.70 21.00
N PRO A 556 -33.87 -8.51 20.45
CA PRO A 556 -35.01 -9.37 20.73
C PRO A 556 -34.69 -10.85 20.45
N GLY A 557 -34.94 -11.73 21.43
CA GLY A 557 -34.72 -13.17 21.29
C GLY A 557 -33.27 -13.65 21.47
N LYS A 558 -32.30 -12.76 21.74
CA LYS A 558 -30.92 -13.13 22.08
C LYS A 558 -30.54 -12.72 23.50
N LYS A 559 -29.59 -13.44 24.08
CA LYS A 559 -28.98 -13.08 25.37
C LYS A 559 -28.16 -11.79 25.20
N GLU A 560 -28.16 -10.94 26.23
CA GLU A 560 -27.30 -9.76 26.30
C GLU A 560 -25.82 -10.15 26.14
N SER A 561 -25.12 -9.47 25.24
CA SER A 561 -23.69 -9.69 24.95
C SER A 561 -22.89 -8.39 25.04
N TYR A 562 -21.60 -8.51 25.35
CA TYR A 562 -20.67 -7.39 25.32
C TYR A 562 -20.21 -7.11 23.89
N VAL A 563 -20.14 -5.82 23.55
CA VAL A 563 -19.74 -5.33 22.23
C VAL A 563 -18.73 -4.19 22.35
N ALA A 564 -17.86 -4.07 21.37
CA ALA A 564 -17.06 -2.88 21.14
C ALA A 564 -17.81 -1.97 20.15
N ILE A 565 -18.03 -0.72 20.57
CA ILE A 565 -18.83 0.27 19.86
C ILE A 565 -17.87 1.37 19.39
N LYS A 566 -17.58 1.39 18.09
CA LYS A 566 -16.86 2.50 17.46
C LYS A 566 -17.87 3.58 17.13
N THR A 567 -17.63 4.81 17.56
CA THR A 567 -18.54 5.95 17.33
C THR A 567 -17.90 6.97 16.41
N LEU A 568 -18.68 7.52 15.48
CA LEU A 568 -18.24 8.60 14.60
C LEU A 568 -18.55 9.96 15.25
N LYS A 569 -17.50 10.73 15.60
CA LYS A 569 -17.62 12.03 16.30
C LYS A 569 -18.33 13.09 15.47
N GLY A 570 -19.19 13.91 16.09
CA GLY A 570 -19.87 15.03 15.40
C GLY A 570 -18.88 16.00 14.74
N GLY A 571 -19.26 16.55 13.57
CA GLY A 571 -18.40 17.43 12.77
C GLY A 571 -17.49 16.71 11.77
N TYR A 572 -17.72 15.42 11.51
CA TYR A 572 -17.01 14.65 10.49
C TYR A 572 -17.32 15.14 9.07
N THR A 573 -16.39 14.91 8.14
CA THR A 573 -16.59 15.13 6.69
C THR A 573 -17.32 13.95 6.05
N GLU A 574 -18.02 14.16 4.92
CA GLU A 574 -18.65 13.06 4.16
C GLU A 574 -17.63 11.99 3.74
N ARG A 575 -16.37 12.38 3.52
CA ARG A 575 -15.26 11.44 3.27
C ARG A 575 -15.00 10.54 4.48
N GLN A 576 -14.86 11.11 5.68
CA GLN A 576 -14.66 10.34 6.91
C GLN A 576 -15.87 9.45 7.23
N ARG A 577 -17.09 9.92 6.95
CA ARG A 577 -18.31 9.11 7.05
C ARG A 577 -18.26 7.90 6.12
N ARG A 578 -17.86 8.11 4.86
CA ARG A 578 -17.70 7.05 3.85
C ARG A 578 -16.65 6.02 4.28
N GLU A 579 -15.49 6.48 4.73
CA GLU A 579 -14.40 5.61 5.21
C GLU A 579 -14.86 4.78 6.41
N PHE A 580 -15.51 5.41 7.39
CA PHE A 580 -16.09 4.74 8.55
C PHE A 580 -17.11 3.64 8.14
N LEU A 581 -18.06 3.96 7.27
CA LEU A 581 -19.08 3.01 6.81
C LEU A 581 -18.49 1.90 5.91
N SER A 582 -17.43 2.19 5.15
CA SER A 582 -16.74 1.19 4.33
C SER A 582 -16.10 0.09 5.17
N GLU A 583 -15.55 0.43 6.34
CA GLU A 583 -14.97 -0.54 7.29
C GLU A 583 -16.03 -1.57 7.72
N ALA A 584 -17.24 -1.11 8.08
CA ALA A 584 -18.36 -1.99 8.41
C ALA A 584 -18.79 -2.85 7.21
N SER A 585 -18.85 -2.27 6.01
CA SER A 585 -19.24 -2.99 4.79
C SER A 585 -18.24 -4.10 4.41
N ILE A 586 -16.96 -3.90 4.68
CA ILE A 586 -15.92 -4.93 4.48
C ILE A 586 -16.08 -6.03 5.54
N MET A 587 -16.17 -5.66 6.82
CA MET A 587 -16.31 -6.63 7.91
C MET A 587 -17.58 -7.49 7.77
N GLY A 588 -18.67 -6.91 7.31
CA GLY A 588 -19.96 -7.58 7.12
C GLY A 588 -19.93 -8.75 6.13
N GLN A 589 -18.93 -8.81 5.25
CA GLN A 589 -18.77 -9.89 4.27
C GLN A 589 -18.06 -11.13 4.85
N PHE A 590 -17.41 -11.01 6.01
CA PHE A 590 -16.55 -12.03 6.58
C PHE A 590 -17.17 -12.73 7.79
N GLU A 591 -17.09 -14.06 7.80
CA GLU A 591 -17.54 -14.87 8.93
C GLU A 591 -16.54 -16.01 9.18
N HIS A 592 -15.68 -15.84 10.19
CA HIS A 592 -14.66 -16.83 10.56
C HIS A 592 -14.24 -16.65 12.03
N PRO A 593 -13.96 -17.73 12.80
CA PRO A 593 -13.64 -17.63 14.23
C PRO A 593 -12.39 -16.82 14.57
N ASN A 594 -11.47 -16.63 13.61
CA ASN A 594 -10.25 -15.82 13.75
C ASN A 594 -10.29 -14.49 12.97
N ILE A 595 -11.47 -14.03 12.57
CA ILE A 595 -11.70 -12.69 12.00
C ILE A 595 -12.66 -11.97 12.94
N ILE A 596 -12.43 -10.69 13.23
CA ILE A 596 -13.32 -9.91 14.08
C ILE A 596 -14.71 -9.82 13.45
N ARG A 597 -15.73 -10.18 14.23
CA ARG A 597 -17.10 -10.25 13.74
C ARG A 597 -17.84 -8.92 13.94
N LEU A 598 -18.46 -8.45 12.87
CA LEU A 598 -19.44 -7.36 12.91
C LEU A 598 -20.77 -7.87 13.51
N GLU A 599 -21.26 -7.22 14.56
CA GLU A 599 -22.60 -7.44 15.11
C GLU A 599 -23.66 -6.67 14.32
N GLY A 600 -23.30 -5.45 13.89
CA GLY A 600 -24.13 -4.58 13.08
C GLY A 600 -23.69 -3.13 13.16
N VAL A 601 -24.50 -2.26 12.58
CA VAL A 601 -24.29 -0.82 12.50
C VAL A 601 -25.50 -0.08 13.04
N VAL A 602 -25.30 1.15 13.49
CA VAL A 602 -26.38 2.10 13.79
C VAL A 602 -26.16 3.31 12.91
N THR A 603 -26.96 3.46 11.86
CA THR A 603 -26.85 4.54 10.89
C THR A 603 -28.04 5.50 10.93
N ASN A 604 -29.18 5.05 11.46
CA ASN A 604 -30.40 5.84 11.59
C ASN A 604 -30.45 6.77 12.83
N SER A 605 -29.35 6.86 13.59
CA SER A 605 -29.23 7.77 14.75
C SER A 605 -27.87 8.45 14.79
N VAL A 606 -27.77 9.55 15.54
CA VAL A 606 -26.49 10.23 15.82
C VAL A 606 -26.09 9.95 17.28
N PRO A 607 -24.85 9.49 17.56
CA PRO A 607 -23.77 9.25 16.61
C PRO A 607 -23.96 7.97 15.78
N VAL A 608 -23.33 7.92 14.60
CA VAL A 608 -23.24 6.69 13.79
C VAL A 608 -22.30 5.71 14.50
N MET A 609 -22.67 4.43 14.55
CA MET A 609 -21.94 3.42 15.32
C MET A 609 -21.66 2.15 14.53
N ILE A 610 -20.50 1.54 14.79
CA ILE A 610 -20.13 0.20 14.32
C ILE A 610 -19.95 -0.69 15.55
N LEU A 611 -20.70 -1.79 15.61
CA LEU A 611 -20.68 -2.72 16.73
C LEU A 611 -19.96 -3.99 16.31
N THR A 612 -18.87 -4.31 16.99
CA THR A 612 -18.13 -5.56 16.83
C THR A 612 -18.17 -6.37 18.11
N GLU A 613 -17.83 -7.66 18.03
CA GLU A 613 -17.64 -8.46 19.23
C GLU A 613 -16.56 -7.85 20.14
N PHE A 614 -16.78 -7.90 21.46
CA PHE A 614 -15.83 -7.38 22.42
C PHE A 614 -14.67 -8.34 22.67
N MET A 615 -13.43 -7.84 22.64
CA MET A 615 -12.19 -8.59 22.82
C MET A 615 -11.50 -8.11 24.10
N GLU A 616 -11.61 -8.90 25.18
CA GLU A 616 -11.33 -8.43 26.55
C GLU A 616 -9.87 -8.04 26.79
N ASN A 617 -8.93 -8.63 26.05
CA ASN A 617 -7.50 -8.40 26.21
C ASN A 617 -6.95 -7.34 25.24
N GLY A 618 -7.81 -6.74 24.40
CA GLY A 618 -7.42 -5.68 23.46
C GLY A 618 -6.45 -6.15 22.38
N ALA A 619 -5.58 -5.24 21.93
CA ALA A 619 -4.60 -5.48 20.88
C ALA A 619 -3.45 -6.39 21.36
N LEU A 620 -3.05 -7.34 20.50
CA LEU A 620 -2.10 -8.40 20.82
C LEU A 620 -0.72 -7.87 21.18
N ASP A 621 -0.24 -6.82 20.54
CA ASP A 621 1.09 -6.25 20.81
C ASP A 621 1.20 -5.73 22.25
N SER A 622 0.20 -4.99 22.71
CA SER A 622 0.13 -4.43 24.06
C SER A 622 -0.15 -5.52 25.08
N PHE A 623 -0.99 -6.49 24.74
CA PHE A 623 -1.25 -7.66 25.56
C PHE A 623 0.01 -8.50 25.81
N LEU A 624 0.82 -8.74 24.77
CA LEU A 624 2.08 -9.48 24.89
C LEU A 624 3.09 -8.74 25.77
N ARG A 625 3.28 -7.43 25.56
CA ARG A 625 4.20 -6.62 26.39
C ARG A 625 3.81 -6.60 27.87
N LEU A 626 2.50 -6.57 28.16
CA LEU A 626 2.01 -6.60 29.53
C LEU A 626 2.23 -7.97 30.22
N ASN A 627 2.37 -9.03 29.42
CA ASN A 627 2.50 -10.42 29.87
C ASN A 627 3.85 -11.03 29.43
N ASP A 628 4.91 -10.22 29.39
CA ASP A 628 6.24 -10.65 28.96
C ASP A 628 6.72 -11.88 29.74
N GLY A 629 7.11 -12.92 29.01
CA GLY A 629 7.55 -14.21 29.57
C GLY A 629 6.48 -15.08 30.25
N GLN A 630 5.20 -14.66 30.28
CA GLN A 630 4.13 -15.41 30.98
C GLN A 630 3.50 -16.53 30.15
N PHE A 631 3.76 -16.57 28.84
CA PHE A 631 3.18 -17.56 27.93
C PHE A 631 4.17 -18.66 27.59
N THR A 632 3.68 -19.89 27.58
CA THR A 632 4.41 -21.03 27.05
C THR A 632 4.53 -20.94 25.53
N ALA A 633 5.58 -21.51 24.95
CA ALA A 633 5.76 -21.55 23.49
C ALA A 633 4.55 -22.14 22.76
N ILE A 634 3.86 -23.13 23.34
CA ILE A 634 2.66 -23.73 22.75
C ILE A 634 1.47 -22.77 22.71
N GLN A 635 1.31 -21.91 23.73
CA GLN A 635 0.27 -20.88 23.75
C GLN A 635 0.53 -19.81 22.67
N LEU A 636 1.79 -19.36 22.54
CA LEU A 636 2.20 -18.43 21.48
C LEU A 636 1.97 -19.01 20.08
N VAL A 637 2.34 -20.28 19.86
CA VAL A 637 2.05 -21.00 18.61
C VAL A 637 0.54 -21.13 18.38
N GLY A 638 -0.26 -21.32 19.43
CA GLY A 638 -1.72 -21.29 19.37
C GLY A 638 -2.29 -19.97 18.87
N MET A 639 -1.78 -18.84 19.40
CA MET A 639 -2.12 -17.48 18.94
C MET A 639 -1.78 -17.32 17.45
N LEU A 640 -0.55 -17.68 17.06
CA LEU A 640 -0.08 -17.61 15.67
C LEU A 640 -0.92 -18.45 14.72
N ARG A 641 -1.31 -19.66 15.14
CA ARG A 641 -2.16 -20.56 14.37
C ARG A 641 -3.55 -19.98 14.15
N GLY A 642 -4.12 -19.30 15.16
CA GLY A 642 -5.37 -18.57 15.03
C GLY A 642 -5.29 -17.48 13.95
N ILE A 643 -4.26 -16.63 14.03
CA ILE A 643 -4.02 -15.55 13.06
C ILE A 643 -3.85 -16.11 11.64
N ALA A 644 -3.04 -17.16 11.47
CA ALA A 644 -2.85 -17.82 10.18
C ALA A 644 -4.15 -18.41 9.61
N SER A 645 -5.03 -18.95 10.47
CA SER A 645 -6.33 -19.46 10.05
C SER A 645 -7.24 -18.34 9.53
N GLY A 646 -7.23 -17.17 10.18
CA GLY A 646 -7.95 -15.98 9.70
C GLY A 646 -7.42 -15.50 8.35
N MET A 647 -6.10 -15.38 8.21
CA MET A 647 -5.48 -14.95 6.96
C MET A 647 -5.65 -15.94 5.80
N ARG A 648 -5.70 -17.25 6.09
CA ARG A 648 -6.10 -18.27 5.11
C ARG A 648 -7.50 -17.99 4.56
N TYR A 649 -8.46 -17.75 5.45
CA TYR A 649 -9.84 -17.44 5.06
C TYR A 649 -9.93 -16.17 4.20
N LEU A 650 -9.23 -15.09 4.58
CA LEU A 650 -9.20 -13.86 3.78
C LEU A 650 -8.61 -14.09 2.38
N ALA A 651 -7.52 -14.87 2.29
CA ALA A 651 -6.91 -15.21 1.00
C ALA A 651 -7.85 -16.07 0.12
N GLU A 652 -8.63 -16.98 0.70
CA GLU A 652 -9.65 -17.77 -0.01
C GLU A 652 -10.81 -16.88 -0.50
N MET A 653 -11.18 -15.86 0.28
CA MET A 653 -12.14 -14.82 -0.12
C MET A 653 -11.57 -13.82 -1.15
N SER A 654 -10.33 -14.02 -1.61
CA SER A 654 -9.59 -13.09 -2.49
C SER A 654 -9.41 -11.68 -1.91
N TYR A 655 -9.40 -11.57 -0.58
CA TYR A 655 -9.12 -10.34 0.15
C TYR A 655 -7.65 -10.25 0.56
N VAL A 656 -7.07 -9.07 0.43
CA VAL A 656 -5.68 -8.77 0.85
C VAL A 656 -5.75 -7.74 1.97
N HIS A 657 -5.17 -8.05 3.13
CA HIS A 657 -5.26 -7.25 4.34
C HIS A 657 -4.42 -5.97 4.27
N ARG A 658 -3.19 -6.05 3.72
CA ARG A 658 -2.26 -4.93 3.48
C ARG A 658 -1.64 -4.27 4.71
N ASP A 659 -2.30 -4.33 5.86
CA ASP A 659 -1.75 -3.85 7.14
C ASP A 659 -1.81 -4.92 8.24
N LEU A 660 -1.26 -6.10 7.97
CA LEU A 660 -1.21 -7.16 8.98
C LEU A 660 -0.05 -6.92 9.96
N ALA A 661 -0.39 -6.65 11.22
CA ALA A 661 0.55 -6.41 12.31
C ALA A 661 -0.07 -6.83 13.65
N ALA A 662 0.75 -7.08 14.69
CA ALA A 662 0.23 -7.49 16.01
C ALA A 662 -0.75 -6.46 16.63
N ARG A 663 -0.56 -5.17 16.37
CA ARG A 663 -1.49 -4.10 16.80
C ARG A 663 -2.90 -4.21 16.19
N ASN A 664 -3.03 -4.88 15.04
CA ASN A 664 -4.29 -5.11 14.33
C ASN A 664 -4.86 -6.50 14.61
N ILE A 665 -4.31 -7.23 15.58
CA ILE A 665 -4.85 -8.50 16.08
C ILE A 665 -5.45 -8.25 17.46
N LEU A 666 -6.72 -8.63 17.64
CA LEU A 666 -7.39 -8.55 18.93
C LEU A 666 -7.39 -9.91 19.63
N VAL A 667 -7.34 -9.89 20.96
CA VAL A 667 -7.26 -11.09 21.81
C VAL A 667 -8.43 -11.12 22.79
N ASN A 668 -9.11 -12.26 22.89
CA ASN A 668 -10.17 -12.45 23.88
C ASN A 668 -9.65 -13.12 25.16
N SER A 669 -10.52 -13.25 26.16
CA SER A 669 -10.24 -13.87 27.46
C SER A 669 -9.71 -15.31 27.38
N ASN A 670 -9.98 -16.03 26.29
CA ASN A 670 -9.51 -17.40 26.04
C ASN A 670 -8.23 -17.46 25.17
N LEU A 671 -7.51 -16.34 25.01
CA LEU A 671 -6.32 -16.20 24.17
C LEU A 671 -6.57 -16.47 22.68
N VAL A 672 -7.82 -16.39 22.21
CA VAL A 672 -8.14 -16.51 20.79
C VAL A 672 -7.82 -15.19 20.11
N CYS A 673 -6.92 -15.24 19.14
CA CYS A 673 -6.56 -14.11 18.29
C CYS A 673 -7.50 -13.98 17.10
N LYS A 674 -7.94 -12.75 16.82
CA LYS A 674 -8.76 -12.39 15.66
C LYS A 674 -8.13 -11.24 14.88
N VAL A 675 -8.06 -11.39 13.57
CA VAL A 675 -7.61 -10.33 12.66
C VAL A 675 -8.68 -9.25 12.60
N SER A 676 -8.25 -7.98 12.70
CA SER A 676 -9.11 -6.79 12.73
C SER A 676 -8.48 -5.65 11.92
N ASP A 677 -9.17 -4.51 11.90
CA ASP A 677 -8.75 -3.29 11.20
C ASP A 677 -8.68 -3.42 9.67
N PHE A 678 -9.86 -3.42 9.06
CA PHE A 678 -10.04 -3.50 7.60
C PHE A 678 -10.19 -2.11 6.94
N GLY A 679 -10.16 -1.03 7.73
CA GLY A 679 -10.67 0.31 7.37
C GLY A 679 -9.67 1.24 6.68
N LEU A 680 -8.38 0.89 6.60
CA LEU A 680 -7.33 1.85 6.20
C LEU A 680 -6.57 1.47 4.92
N SER A 681 -7.03 0.45 4.21
CA SER A 681 -6.16 -0.29 3.29
C SER A 681 -6.12 0.23 1.84
N ARG A 682 -6.80 1.33 1.46
CA ARG A 682 -6.83 1.78 0.04
C ARG A 682 -6.75 3.26 -0.31
N PHE A 683 -6.88 4.25 0.58
CA PHE A 683 -6.68 5.66 0.21
C PHE A 683 -6.04 6.48 1.34
N LEU A 684 -5.37 7.54 0.92
CA LEU A 684 -4.22 8.12 1.58
C LEU A 684 -4.46 9.60 1.73
N GLU A 685 -4.13 10.17 2.89
CA GLU A 685 -3.52 11.49 2.94
C GLU A 685 -2.81 11.76 4.27
N GLU A 686 -1.87 12.69 4.12
CA GLU A 686 -0.91 13.21 5.10
C GLU A 686 -1.66 13.87 6.26
N ASN A 687 -1.17 13.65 7.48
CA ASN A 687 -1.53 14.32 8.76
C ASN A 687 -1.72 13.33 9.92
N SER A 688 -0.80 12.40 10.11
CA SER A 688 -0.58 11.81 11.44
C SER A 688 0.88 11.98 11.81
N SER A 689 1.12 12.54 12.97
CA SER A 689 2.44 12.78 13.58
C SER A 689 3.15 11.48 14.03
N ASP A 690 2.80 10.34 13.44
CA ASP A 690 3.39 9.04 13.79
C ASP A 690 4.62 8.76 12.90
N PRO A 691 5.83 8.71 13.48
CA PRO A 691 7.08 8.48 12.74
C PRO A 691 7.20 7.07 12.14
N THR A 692 6.20 6.20 12.32
CA THR A 692 6.20 4.81 11.82
C THR A 692 5.79 4.71 10.34
N TYR A 693 5.28 5.79 9.73
CA TYR A 693 4.79 5.82 8.35
C TYR A 693 5.57 6.83 7.51
N THR A 694 6.06 6.43 6.34
CA THR A 694 6.83 7.31 5.43
C THR A 694 6.12 7.43 4.09
N SER A 695 5.90 8.67 3.61
CA SER A 695 5.30 8.98 2.30
C SER A 695 6.39 9.50 1.36
N SER A 696 6.49 8.95 0.15
CA SER A 696 7.25 9.56 -0.94
C SER A 696 6.48 9.68 -2.25
N LEU A 697 5.35 8.98 -2.46
CA LEU A 697 4.61 8.98 -3.74
C LEU A 697 3.11 8.68 -3.56
N GLY A 698 2.44 9.41 -2.66
CA GLY A 698 1.02 9.19 -2.37
C GLY A 698 0.83 7.92 -1.58
N GLY A 699 1.08 8.00 -0.27
CA GLY A 699 0.45 7.13 0.72
C GLY A 699 1.26 6.49 1.83
N LYS A 700 0.74 6.57 3.07
CA LYS A 700 1.21 5.88 4.28
C LYS A 700 1.17 4.35 4.10
N ILE A 701 2.34 3.71 4.18
CA ILE A 701 2.48 2.25 4.28
C ILE A 701 3.30 1.88 5.53
N PRO A 702 2.97 0.78 6.23
CA PRO A 702 3.65 0.32 7.43
C PRO A 702 4.97 -0.38 7.05
N ILE A 703 6.01 0.40 6.72
CA ILE A 703 7.27 -0.06 6.08
C ILE A 703 7.84 -1.35 6.71
N ARG A 704 7.87 -1.43 8.05
CA ARG A 704 8.48 -2.56 8.79
C ARG A 704 7.74 -3.88 8.64
N TRP A 705 6.46 -3.85 8.29
CA TRP A 705 5.62 -5.03 8.07
C TRP A 705 5.38 -5.30 6.58
N THR A 706 5.77 -4.37 5.70
CA THR A 706 5.42 -4.41 4.28
C THR A 706 6.47 -5.19 3.48
N ALA A 707 6.00 -6.02 2.54
CA ALA A 707 6.87 -6.80 1.66
C ALA A 707 7.66 -5.90 0.67
N PRO A 708 8.85 -6.31 0.21
CA PRO A 708 9.69 -5.51 -0.70
C PRO A 708 8.96 -5.06 -1.97
N GLU A 709 8.16 -5.94 -2.59
CA GLU A 709 7.42 -5.62 -3.81
C GLU A 709 6.24 -4.66 -3.56
N ALA A 710 5.68 -4.66 -2.35
CA ALA A 710 4.63 -3.73 -1.95
C ALA A 710 5.22 -2.35 -1.59
N ILE A 711 6.42 -2.30 -1.02
CA ILE A 711 7.18 -1.06 -0.82
C ILE A 711 7.57 -0.44 -2.16
N ALA A 712 8.25 -1.21 -3.03
CA ALA A 712 8.84 -0.71 -4.26
C ALA A 712 7.80 -0.42 -5.37
N PHE A 713 6.78 -1.26 -5.50
CA PHE A 713 5.85 -1.22 -6.65
C PHE A 713 4.38 -1.10 -6.27
N ARG A 714 4.05 -0.94 -4.98
CA ARG A 714 2.66 -0.91 -4.46
C ARG A 714 1.82 -2.13 -4.88
N LYS A 715 2.47 -3.29 -5.07
CA LYS A 715 1.81 -4.55 -5.44
C LYS A 715 1.46 -5.37 -4.20
N PHE A 716 0.22 -5.20 -3.72
CA PHE A 716 -0.31 -5.96 -2.58
C PHE A 716 -0.99 -7.25 -3.05
N THR A 717 -0.63 -8.38 -2.43
CA THR A 717 -1.17 -9.72 -2.73
C THR A 717 -1.24 -10.57 -1.46
N SER A 718 -1.90 -11.73 -1.49
CA SER A 718 -1.85 -12.66 -0.34
C SER A 718 -0.41 -13.09 0.02
N ALA A 719 0.54 -13.04 -0.93
CA ALA A 719 1.95 -13.31 -0.68
C ALA A 719 2.69 -12.14 0.01
N SER A 720 2.22 -10.90 -0.17
CA SER A 720 2.72 -9.78 0.64
C SER A 720 2.18 -9.84 2.06
N ASP A 721 0.93 -10.29 2.27
CA ASP A 721 0.40 -10.54 3.62
C ASP A 721 1.15 -11.69 4.32
N ALA A 722 1.65 -12.69 3.57
CA ALA A 722 2.49 -13.75 4.12
C ALA A 722 3.82 -13.20 4.68
N TRP A 723 4.41 -12.19 4.03
CA TRP A 723 5.58 -11.48 4.56
C TRP A 723 5.25 -10.77 5.87
N SER A 724 4.14 -10.01 5.89
CA SER A 724 3.66 -9.31 7.08
C SER A 724 3.36 -10.29 8.22
N TYR A 725 2.80 -11.46 7.91
CA TYR A 725 2.58 -12.53 8.88
C TYR A 725 3.89 -13.05 9.49
N GLY A 726 4.98 -13.15 8.71
CA GLY A 726 6.31 -13.46 9.23
C GLY A 726 6.80 -12.44 10.26
N ILE A 727 6.51 -11.14 10.06
CA ILE A 727 6.80 -10.09 11.04
C ILE A 727 5.92 -10.24 12.28
N VAL A 728 4.63 -10.56 12.14
CA VAL A 728 3.74 -10.86 13.28
C VAL A 728 4.24 -12.06 14.08
N MET A 729 4.74 -13.11 13.42
CA MET A 729 5.38 -14.24 14.11
C MET A 729 6.57 -13.77 14.95
N TRP A 730 7.40 -12.87 14.42
CA TRP A 730 8.51 -12.30 15.16
C TRP A 730 8.02 -11.47 16.35
N GLU A 731 7.02 -10.60 16.17
CA GLU A 731 6.41 -9.79 17.24
C GLU A 731 5.84 -10.67 18.37
N VAL A 732 5.15 -11.76 18.04
CA VAL A 732 4.60 -12.67 19.06
C VAL A 732 5.70 -13.36 19.85
N MET A 733 6.76 -13.82 19.17
CA MET A 733 7.88 -14.50 19.82
C MET A 733 8.82 -13.55 20.57
N SER A 734 8.81 -12.27 20.24
CA SER A 734 9.55 -11.22 20.96
C SER A 734 8.69 -10.48 21.98
N PHE A 735 7.48 -10.98 22.28
CA PHE A 735 6.54 -10.36 23.23
C PHE A 735 6.21 -8.88 22.92
N GLY A 736 6.07 -8.56 21.63
CA GLY A 736 5.66 -7.25 21.15
C GLY A 736 6.78 -6.22 21.07
N GLU A 737 8.04 -6.66 20.92
CA GLU A 737 9.14 -5.76 20.54
C GLU A 737 8.89 -5.11 19.18
N ARG A 738 9.48 -3.93 18.98
CA ARG A 738 9.38 -3.18 17.72
C ARG A 738 10.22 -3.88 16.62
N PRO A 739 9.62 -4.30 15.48
CA PRO A 739 10.37 -4.88 14.37
C PRO A 739 11.45 -3.91 13.85
N TYR A 740 12.66 -4.43 13.67
CA TYR A 740 13.87 -3.67 13.28
C TYR A 740 14.26 -2.55 14.28
N TRP A 741 13.76 -2.61 15.52
CA TRP A 741 14.10 -1.70 16.62
C TRP A 741 14.09 -0.22 16.20
N ASP A 742 15.18 0.50 16.43
CA ASP A 742 15.32 1.94 16.21
C ASP A 742 15.85 2.31 14.81
N MET A 743 16.04 1.34 13.90
CA MET A 743 16.41 1.62 12.51
C MET A 743 15.41 2.59 11.88
N SER A 744 15.83 3.58 11.08
CA SER A 744 14.86 4.41 10.37
C SER A 744 14.11 3.59 9.32
N ASN A 745 12.94 4.06 8.86
CA ASN A 745 12.22 3.35 7.80
C ASN A 745 13.07 3.21 6.52
N GLN A 746 13.95 4.19 6.22
CA GLN A 746 14.88 4.12 5.11
C GLN A 746 15.95 3.04 5.33
N ASP A 747 16.49 2.94 6.55
CA ASP A 747 17.47 1.89 6.89
C ASP A 747 16.85 0.50 6.83
N VAL A 748 15.57 0.36 7.23
CA VAL A 748 14.83 -0.90 7.10
C VAL A 748 14.69 -1.31 5.63
N ILE A 749 14.34 -0.36 4.75
CA ILE A 749 14.26 -0.62 3.29
C ILE A 749 15.63 -1.09 2.77
N ASN A 750 16.69 -0.33 3.07
CA ASN A 750 18.05 -0.65 2.62
C ASN A 750 18.51 -2.02 3.15
N ALA A 751 18.22 -2.34 4.41
CA ALA A 751 18.59 -3.61 5.01
C ALA A 751 17.85 -4.78 4.37
N ILE A 752 16.54 -4.65 4.13
CA ILE A 752 15.74 -5.67 3.45
C ILE A 752 16.27 -5.90 2.02
N GLU A 753 16.63 -4.83 1.30
CA GLU A 753 17.21 -4.90 -0.05
C GLU A 753 18.56 -5.62 -0.07
N GLN A 754 19.38 -5.43 0.98
CA GLN A 754 20.65 -6.12 1.23
C GLN A 754 20.48 -7.52 1.85
N ASP A 755 19.28 -8.09 1.76
CA ASP A 755 18.93 -9.43 2.26
C ASP A 755 19.11 -9.63 3.78
N TYR A 756 19.14 -8.53 4.55
CA TYR A 756 19.03 -8.60 6.00
C TYR A 756 17.61 -9.01 6.40
N ARG A 757 17.52 -9.92 7.38
CA ARG A 757 16.26 -10.40 7.99
C ARG A 757 16.40 -10.37 9.50
N LEU A 758 15.27 -10.24 10.21
CA LEU A 758 15.29 -10.19 11.67
C LEU A 758 15.87 -11.48 12.26
N PRO A 759 16.78 -11.37 13.24
CA PRO A 759 17.33 -12.54 13.93
C PRO A 759 16.24 -13.21 14.80
N PRO A 760 16.43 -14.49 15.17
CA PRO A 760 15.49 -15.18 16.04
C PRO A 760 15.39 -14.46 17.39
N PRO A 761 14.16 -14.21 17.92
CA PRO A 761 13.98 -13.73 19.29
C PRO A 761 14.57 -14.70 20.31
N SER A 762 14.83 -14.20 21.52
CA SER A 762 15.24 -15.04 22.66
C SER A 762 14.26 -16.20 22.83
N ASP A 763 14.79 -17.40 23.08
CA ASP A 763 13.99 -18.61 23.32
C ASP A 763 13.05 -19.02 22.17
N CYS A 764 13.27 -18.49 20.95
CA CYS A 764 12.50 -18.87 19.77
C CYS A 764 12.94 -20.24 19.22
N PRO A 765 12.00 -21.20 19.05
CA PRO A 765 12.31 -22.49 18.43
C PRO A 765 12.79 -22.34 16.97
N THR A 766 13.85 -23.06 16.60
CA THR A 766 14.45 -22.99 15.25
C THR A 766 13.44 -23.27 14.13
N SER A 767 12.51 -24.19 14.35
CA SER A 767 11.46 -24.53 13.40
C SER A 767 10.51 -23.36 13.12
N LEU A 768 10.27 -22.50 14.13
CA LEU A 768 9.41 -21.34 14.01
C LEU A 768 10.14 -20.17 13.33
N HIS A 769 11.41 -19.94 13.68
CA HIS A 769 12.25 -18.95 12.98
C HIS A 769 12.47 -19.32 11.51
N GLN A 770 12.64 -20.61 11.20
CA GLN A 770 12.72 -21.07 9.81
C GLN A 770 11.44 -20.72 9.03
N LEU A 771 10.26 -20.93 9.63
CA LEU A 771 9.00 -20.53 8.99
C LEU A 771 8.91 -19.00 8.79
N MET A 772 9.49 -18.18 9.70
CA MET A 772 9.61 -16.73 9.48
C MET A 772 10.50 -16.42 8.26
N LEU A 773 11.65 -17.09 8.13
CA LEU A 773 12.55 -16.93 6.98
C LEU A 773 11.90 -17.38 5.67
N ASP A 774 11.07 -18.42 5.68
CA ASP A 774 10.29 -18.87 4.53
C ASP A 774 9.25 -17.81 4.12
N CYS A 775 8.62 -17.13 5.09
CA CYS A 775 7.74 -15.98 4.83
C CYS A 775 8.49 -14.75 4.27
N TRP A 776 9.78 -14.59 4.61
CA TRP A 776 10.62 -13.46 4.18
C TRP A 776 11.50 -13.73 2.95
N GLN A 777 11.11 -14.70 2.12
CA GLN A 777 11.74 -14.89 0.80
C GLN A 777 11.53 -13.66 -0.08
N LYS A 778 12.58 -13.26 -0.80
CA LYS A 778 12.56 -12.09 -1.68
C LYS A 778 11.61 -12.31 -2.86
N ASP A 779 11.67 -13.50 -3.47
CA ASP A 779 10.67 -13.93 -4.45
C ASP A 779 9.34 -14.23 -3.75
N ARG A 780 8.30 -13.48 -4.11
CA ARG A 780 6.94 -13.66 -3.58
C ARG A 780 6.37 -15.06 -3.85
N ASN A 781 6.78 -15.72 -4.94
CA ASN A 781 6.28 -17.05 -5.30
C ASN A 781 6.92 -18.16 -4.47
N ALA A 782 8.08 -17.89 -3.87
CA ALA A 782 8.78 -18.82 -2.98
C ALA A 782 8.22 -18.81 -1.55
N ARG A 783 7.40 -17.81 -1.20
CA ARG A 783 6.79 -17.70 0.14
C ARG A 783 5.68 -18.74 0.33
N PRO A 784 5.51 -19.31 1.54
CA PRO A 784 4.43 -20.24 1.81
C PRO A 784 3.07 -19.53 1.71
N ARG A 785 2.10 -20.19 1.09
CA ARG A 785 0.70 -19.77 1.14
C ARG A 785 0.13 -20.06 2.53
N PHE A 786 -0.88 -19.31 2.96
CA PHE A 786 -1.48 -19.50 4.29
C PHE A 786 -1.94 -20.93 4.63
N PRO A 787 -2.47 -21.76 3.70
CA PRO A 787 -2.70 -23.18 3.99
C PRO A 787 -1.45 -23.96 4.41
N GLN A 788 -0.30 -23.65 3.82
CA GLN A 788 0.99 -24.27 4.16
C GLN A 788 1.48 -23.78 5.54
N VAL A 789 1.31 -22.48 5.83
CA VAL A 789 1.61 -21.89 7.14
C VAL A 789 0.79 -22.54 8.25
N VAL A 790 -0.54 -22.66 8.08
CA VAL A 790 -1.43 -23.34 9.04
C VAL A 790 -0.99 -24.79 9.25
N SER A 791 -0.68 -25.53 8.17
CA SER A 791 -0.20 -26.90 8.25
C SER A 791 1.12 -27.03 9.04
N ALA A 792 2.04 -26.08 8.85
CA ALA A 792 3.31 -26.04 9.59
C ALA A 792 3.07 -25.82 11.10
N LEU A 793 2.20 -24.87 11.47
CA LEU A 793 1.87 -24.60 12.86
C LEU A 793 1.12 -25.76 13.52
N ASP A 794 0.16 -26.38 12.82
CA ASP A 794 -0.54 -27.57 13.32
C ASP A 794 0.42 -28.75 13.55
N LYS A 795 1.50 -28.88 12.76
CA LYS A 795 2.57 -29.87 13.02
C LYS A 795 3.34 -29.55 14.29
N LEU A 796 3.67 -28.29 14.53
CA LEU A 796 4.36 -27.85 15.76
C LEU A 796 3.49 -28.07 17.01
N ILE A 797 2.18 -27.82 16.92
CA ILE A 797 1.23 -28.06 18.01
C ILE A 797 1.12 -29.56 18.33
N ARG A 798 1.04 -30.42 17.30
CA ARG A 798 0.97 -31.88 17.47
C ARG A 798 2.26 -32.51 17.96
N ASN A 799 3.40 -31.85 17.78
CA ASN A 799 4.70 -32.31 18.27
C ASN A 799 5.40 -31.25 19.12
N PRO A 800 4.99 -31.02 20.38
CA PRO A 800 5.60 -30.01 21.24
C PRO A 800 7.10 -30.22 21.49
N ALA A 801 7.63 -31.43 21.28
CA ALA A 801 9.06 -31.69 21.40
C ALA A 801 9.91 -30.91 20.37
N SER A 802 9.34 -30.54 19.22
CA SER A 802 10.02 -29.69 18.23
C SER A 802 10.05 -28.20 18.61
N LEU A 803 9.42 -27.82 19.72
CA LEU A 803 9.49 -26.48 20.31
C LEU A 803 10.62 -26.36 21.34
N LYS A 804 11.45 -27.40 21.52
CA LYS A 804 12.63 -27.33 22.40
C LYS A 804 13.72 -26.49 21.74
N ILE A 805 14.23 -25.51 22.49
CA ILE A 805 15.32 -24.63 22.07
C ILE A 805 16.61 -25.45 22.01
N VAL A 806 17.15 -25.67 20.81
CA VAL A 806 18.48 -26.24 20.64
C VAL A 806 19.46 -25.07 20.74
N ALA A 807 20.15 -24.95 21.87
CA ALA A 807 21.16 -23.91 22.07
C ALA A 807 22.18 -23.96 20.91
N ARG A 808 22.24 -22.88 20.13
CA ARG A 808 23.31 -22.63 19.17
C ARG A 808 24.16 -21.49 19.73
N GLU A 809 25.22 -21.85 20.45
CA GLU A 809 26.36 -20.95 20.62
C GLU A 809 26.97 -20.73 19.24
N ASN A 810 26.88 -19.50 18.72
CA ASN A 810 27.73 -19.03 17.63
C ASN A 810 27.94 -17.53 17.82
N GLY A 811 28.99 -17.16 18.55
CA GLY A 811 29.48 -15.79 18.74
C GLY A 811 30.15 -15.19 17.49
N GLY A 812 29.61 -15.45 16.30
CA GLY A 812 30.17 -15.04 15.01
C GLY A 812 29.50 -13.83 14.35
N ASP A 813 28.25 -13.52 14.69
CA ASP A 813 27.45 -12.53 13.93
C ASP A 813 27.41 -11.12 14.54
N LEU A 814 28.01 -10.92 15.73
CA LEU A 814 28.07 -9.60 16.38
C LEU A 814 29.07 -8.61 15.74
N LEU A 815 29.91 -9.07 14.80
CA LEU A 815 30.92 -8.25 14.12
C LEU A 815 30.52 -7.81 12.71
N ARG A 816 29.37 -8.25 12.20
CA ARG A 816 28.87 -7.90 10.85
C ARG A 816 27.84 -6.78 10.82
N ILE A 817 27.37 -6.32 11.97
CA ILE A 817 26.31 -5.31 12.07
C ILE A 817 26.91 -4.03 12.62
N GLY A 818 27.33 -3.14 11.74
CA GLY A 818 27.68 -1.75 12.04
C GLY A 818 26.42 -0.91 12.34
N VAL A 819 25.65 -1.31 13.36
CA VAL A 819 24.55 -0.51 13.91
C VAL A 819 24.97 -0.10 15.32
N THR A 820 24.85 1.19 15.62
CA THR A 820 25.36 1.84 16.83
C THR A 820 24.91 1.12 18.10
N LEU A 821 25.89 0.89 18.97
CA LEU A 821 25.90 -0.01 20.12
C LEU A 821 24.99 0.43 21.30
N ALA A 822 23.88 1.14 21.07
CA ALA A 822 23.06 1.71 22.15
C ALA A 822 21.93 0.76 22.64
N GLY A 823 21.30 0.00 21.75
CA GLY A 823 20.20 -0.91 22.12
C GLY A 823 20.68 -2.25 22.70
N HIS A 824 21.76 -2.81 22.15
CA HIS A 824 22.26 -4.14 22.51
C HIS A 824 22.94 -4.17 23.90
N GLN A 825 23.54 -3.06 24.34
CA GLN A 825 24.18 -2.96 25.66
C GLN A 825 23.18 -3.02 26.82
N LYS A 826 21.96 -2.51 26.65
CA LYS A 826 20.98 -2.41 27.73
C LYS A 826 20.44 -3.79 28.18
N LYS A 827 20.30 -4.73 27.23
CA LYS A 827 19.80 -6.10 27.47
C LYS A 827 20.88 -7.06 27.99
N ILE A 828 22.14 -6.86 27.58
CA ILE A 828 23.28 -7.59 28.17
C ILE A 828 23.48 -7.18 29.64
N LEU A 829 23.38 -5.88 29.96
CA LEU A 829 23.50 -5.39 31.33
C LEU A 829 22.36 -5.86 32.25
N SER A 830 21.11 -5.91 31.75
CA SER A 830 19.97 -6.43 32.55
C SER A 830 20.05 -7.95 32.75
N SER A 831 20.52 -8.70 31.75
CA SER A 831 20.72 -10.16 31.86
C SER A 831 21.89 -10.51 32.80
N ILE A 832 22.96 -9.70 32.82
CA ILE A 832 24.07 -9.85 33.77
C ILE A 832 23.62 -9.50 35.20
N GLN A 833 22.72 -8.52 35.38
CA GLN A 833 22.12 -8.21 36.68
C GLN A 833 21.17 -9.31 37.17
N HIS A 834 20.40 -9.94 36.28
CA HIS A 834 19.51 -11.05 36.62
C HIS A 834 20.26 -12.38 36.89
N MET A 835 21.43 -12.59 36.26
CA MET A 835 22.32 -13.71 36.60
C MET A 835 23.10 -13.47 37.90
N ARG A 836 23.44 -12.22 38.25
CA ARG A 836 24.06 -11.88 39.54
C ARG A 836 23.09 -11.95 40.72
N SER A 837 21.79 -11.76 40.51
CA SER A 837 20.78 -11.88 41.58
C SER A 837 20.42 -13.34 41.93
N GLN A 838 20.72 -14.30 41.03
CA GLN A 838 20.48 -15.73 41.27
C GLN A 838 21.71 -16.50 41.80
N ALA A 839 22.88 -15.86 41.89
CA ALA A 839 24.09 -16.46 42.47
C ALA A 839 24.37 -15.87 43.86
N LYS A 840 23.67 -16.35 44.89
CA LYS A 840 24.13 -16.27 46.29
C LYS A 840 24.36 -17.68 46.83
N PRO A 841 25.52 -17.95 47.48
CA PRO A 841 25.82 -19.26 48.03
C PRO A 841 25.03 -19.50 49.32
N ALA A 842 24.59 -20.74 49.51
CA ALA A 842 23.99 -21.20 50.75
C ALA A 842 25.00 -21.18 51.90
N THR A 843 24.58 -20.67 53.07
CA THR A 843 25.20 -20.98 54.36
C THR A 843 24.13 -21.19 55.45
N PRO A 844 24.39 -22.05 56.45
CA PRO A 844 23.38 -22.52 57.39
C PRO A 844 23.32 -21.70 58.70
N GLY A 845 22.11 -21.57 59.24
CA GLY A 845 21.82 -21.54 60.68
C GLY A 845 22.09 -20.26 61.50
N GLY A 846 21.04 -19.78 62.20
CA GLY A 846 21.19 -19.24 63.57
C GLY A 846 20.81 -17.77 63.84
N ALA A 847 19.60 -17.59 64.37
CA ALA A 847 19.16 -16.66 65.45
C ALA A 847 19.31 -15.11 65.34
N GLY A 848 18.18 -14.42 65.58
CA GLY A 848 18.09 -13.12 66.30
C GLY A 848 17.74 -11.88 65.47
N GLY A 849 16.56 -11.29 65.69
CA GLY A 849 16.14 -9.97 65.14
C GLY A 849 16.81 -8.76 65.85
N PRO A 850 16.26 -7.51 65.81
CA PRO A 850 15.10 -6.97 65.07
C PRO A 850 15.43 -5.77 64.15
N ALA A 851 14.40 -5.23 63.46
CA ALA A 851 14.39 -4.04 62.59
C ALA A 851 14.89 -2.74 63.26
N PRO A 852 15.26 -1.67 62.51
CA PRO A 852 14.24 -0.69 62.06
C PRO A 852 14.48 0.04 60.71
N GLN A 853 13.36 0.53 60.15
CA GLN A 853 13.11 1.81 59.43
C GLN A 853 14.22 2.44 58.56
N TYR A 854 14.02 2.49 57.23
CA TYR A 854 13.39 3.61 56.50
C TYR A 854 13.09 3.19 55.05
#